data_AF-A0A7V4TJZ3-F1
#
_entry.id   AF-A0A7V4TJZ3-F1
#
_cell.length_a   1.000
_cell.length_b   1.000
_cell.length_c   1.000
_cell.angle_alpha   90.00
_cell.angle_beta   90.00
_cell.angle_gamma   90.00
#
_symmetry.space_group_name_H-M   'P 1'
#
loop_
_entity.id
_entity.type
_entity.pdbx_description
1 polymer ?
#
loop_
_entity_poly.entity_id
_entity_poly.type
_entity_poly.pdbx_seq_one_letter_code
_entity_poly.pdbx_strand_id
1 'polypeptide(L)'
;MKRFLLVLLFLVLLFLHRGGVFALPWEHIVLIDDPEFVRLVAVPNPDHRLFWATDYVLEVEARNPAQPVEVSYLILAGSATPERPSQGVEVRGNTFIAGWEEEKQLYFHTEVGGWARPEFQANPQYFPLPHYRTCVLLLARYEKVYLVFLRENDGYLMYRVFQGGPFTELEVDGLARVTRVGEEFEVRSLGGPVEVGLWAEGAYLHDEVAGYARPEFQENPKRYRIPHYGMFFFLVARYGRLGLIVGNENDGYLGAVTFSGSRLLQEERIPGLGILRGLGGPEVEVLASEGVPVEVSHFSFDGTCWQHEVGGWAHPEFEPNPQRFSLKHYTPGFLMLSRYEKSALFCYNENDGQLGILPLAGDDPDLQARVVAAQGDFGFRLFSKLLDEETGNVALSPFGLFLPLAVTCAGACGETQKSIALALGLEGLGLREVQEGHAALLGSLHEEDPGVLLHKACALWVRQGLPVREEFLSAGREGYGAEVRVLDINHPGALEAVNGWVREHTKGTIEQILERIDPETLVIVTSAVFFRGAWTVAFDRGETRPGPFFLPEGGTKTCLFMTRSGVYRYLKGEDFQAVAIPYGKEGRFGMYLFLPDPGVDLEDFIRSLSWERWEAWMQRFQKREGTVSLPRFRLAYGAKELRDVLKRLGMGPALVPGADFCNLLEGEAYISSVVHRAFVEVHEEGTEASAASAVVVSRGMGETFTMVVNRPFFFAIRDDRTGALLFLGGVFDPEDVI
;
A
#
# COMPACT_ATOMS: atom_id res chain seq x y z
N MET A 1 0.52 11.92 44.84
CA MET A 1 -0.70 12.62 44.37
C MET A 1 -0.47 13.67 43.29
N LYS A 2 0.37 14.72 43.49
CA LYS A 2 0.54 15.78 42.47
C LYS A 2 1.17 15.34 41.13
N ARG A 3 2.06 14.33 41.12
CA ARG A 3 2.62 13.76 39.88
C ARG A 3 1.64 12.84 39.12
N PHE A 4 0.81 12.10 39.86
CA PHE A 4 -0.22 11.24 39.27
C PHE A 4 -1.35 12.05 38.60
N LEU A 5 -1.70 13.20 39.21
CA LEU A 5 -2.66 14.13 38.64
C LEU A 5 -2.11 14.83 37.37
N LEU A 6 -0.79 15.03 37.27
CA LEU A 6 -0.17 15.67 36.11
C LEU A 6 -0.14 14.75 34.88
N VAL A 7 0.13 13.45 35.08
CA VAL A 7 0.11 12.43 34.01
C VAL A 7 -1.32 12.22 33.51
N LEU A 8 -2.30 12.16 34.43
CA LEU A 8 -3.71 12.04 34.06
C LEU A 8 -4.22 13.29 33.32
N LEU A 9 -3.80 14.49 33.72
CA LEU A 9 -4.14 15.74 33.03
C LEU A 9 -3.48 15.83 31.65
N PHE A 10 -2.27 15.29 31.48
CA PHE A 10 -1.56 15.26 30.21
C PHE A 10 -2.20 14.27 29.22
N LEU A 11 -2.62 13.09 29.68
CA LEU A 11 -3.40 12.13 28.90
C LEU A 11 -4.76 12.73 28.48
N VAL A 12 -5.48 13.36 29.41
CA VAL A 12 -6.79 13.99 29.11
C VAL A 12 -6.66 15.18 28.14
N LEU A 13 -5.55 15.92 28.17
CA LEU A 13 -5.28 17.01 27.23
C LEU A 13 -4.89 16.51 25.82
N LEU A 14 -4.26 15.33 25.71
CA LEU A 14 -4.04 14.66 24.42
C LEU A 14 -5.35 14.18 23.77
N PHE A 15 -6.32 13.76 24.58
CA PHE A 15 -7.65 13.30 24.12
C PHE A 15 -8.54 14.39 23.52
N LEU A 16 -8.31 15.68 23.82
CA LEU A 16 -9.19 16.77 23.39
C LEU A 16 -8.71 17.52 22.14
N HIS A 17 -7.55 17.20 21.56
CA HIS A 17 -6.92 18.03 20.52
C HIS A 17 -6.81 17.40 19.12
N ARG A 18 -7.39 16.23 18.87
CA ARG A 18 -7.42 15.65 17.52
C ARG A 18 -8.84 15.23 17.16
N GLY A 19 -9.42 15.87 16.15
CA GLY A 19 -10.76 15.58 15.63
C GLY A 19 -10.78 14.40 14.66
N GLY A 20 -10.13 13.28 15.03
CA GLY A 20 -10.26 12.01 14.30
C GLY A 20 -11.36 11.17 14.96
N VAL A 21 -12.10 10.41 14.17
CA VAL A 21 -12.99 9.36 14.69
C VAL A 21 -12.08 8.29 15.31
N PHE A 22 -11.89 8.35 16.63
CA PHE A 22 -11.15 7.34 17.38
C PHE A 22 -12.10 6.22 17.78
N ALA A 23 -11.70 4.96 17.57
CA ALA A 23 -12.22 3.88 18.39
C ALA A 23 -11.78 4.16 19.83
N LEU A 24 -12.73 4.13 20.78
CA LEU A 24 -12.39 4.29 22.19
C LEU A 24 -11.46 3.15 22.61
N PRO A 25 -10.51 3.37 23.55
CA PRO A 25 -9.89 2.25 24.24
C PRO A 25 -11.04 1.38 24.80
N TRP A 26 -10.90 0.05 24.75
CA TRP A 26 -11.89 -0.93 25.21
C TRP A 26 -13.10 -1.22 24.28
N GLU A 27 -12.95 -1.06 22.95
CA GLU A 27 -13.91 -1.61 21.97
C GLU A 27 -13.46 -2.98 21.43
N HIS A 28 -14.40 -3.79 20.95
CA HIS A 28 -14.09 -5.04 20.26
C HIS A 28 -13.42 -4.72 18.92
N ILE A 29 -12.21 -5.23 18.70
CA ILE A 29 -11.46 -4.99 17.46
C ILE A 29 -11.58 -6.24 16.59
N VAL A 30 -12.31 -6.13 15.49
CA VAL A 30 -12.42 -7.22 14.52
C VAL A 30 -11.14 -7.26 13.69
N LEU A 31 -10.36 -8.33 13.87
CA LEU A 31 -9.08 -8.52 13.19
C LEU A 31 -9.27 -9.26 11.86
N ILE A 32 -10.17 -10.25 11.83
CA ILE A 32 -10.55 -11.03 10.66
C ILE A 32 -12.07 -11.26 10.72
N ASP A 33 -12.76 -11.08 9.60
CA ASP A 33 -14.17 -11.42 9.44
C ASP A 33 -14.40 -12.13 8.09
N ASP A 34 -13.86 -13.34 7.95
CA ASP A 34 -14.12 -14.20 6.80
C ASP A 34 -15.42 -14.98 7.07
N PRO A 35 -16.51 -14.72 6.31
CA PRO A 35 -17.82 -15.30 6.57
C PRO A 35 -17.88 -16.81 6.33
N GLU A 36 -16.94 -17.37 5.58
CA GLU A 36 -16.89 -18.80 5.28
C GLU A 36 -15.90 -19.56 6.18
N PHE A 37 -14.91 -18.87 6.75
CA PHE A 37 -13.79 -19.48 7.45
C PHE A 37 -13.77 -19.18 8.93
N VAL A 38 -13.33 -17.98 9.30
CA VAL A 38 -13.02 -17.65 10.69
C VAL A 38 -13.30 -16.18 10.95
N ARG A 39 -13.80 -15.91 12.15
CA ARG A 39 -13.82 -14.57 12.72
C ARG A 39 -12.84 -14.52 13.88
N LEU A 40 -11.95 -13.54 13.85
CA LEU A 40 -10.98 -13.27 14.90
C LEU A 40 -11.24 -11.87 15.46
N VAL A 41 -11.46 -11.77 16.77
CA VAL A 41 -11.73 -10.50 17.44
C VAL A 41 -10.84 -10.37 18.65
N ALA A 42 -10.21 -9.22 18.84
CA ALA A 42 -9.65 -8.86 20.13
C ALA A 42 -10.73 -8.25 21.01
N VAL A 43 -11.05 -8.96 22.10
CA VAL A 43 -12.10 -8.58 23.05
C VAL A 43 -11.45 -7.95 24.29
N PRO A 44 -11.85 -6.74 24.68
CA PRO A 44 -11.42 -6.09 25.90
C PRO A 44 -11.72 -6.93 27.16
N ASN A 45 -10.76 -7.00 28.08
CA ASN A 45 -10.87 -7.71 29.36
C ASN A 45 -10.40 -6.85 30.56
N PRO A 46 -10.86 -5.58 30.69
CA PRO A 46 -10.36 -4.63 31.70
C PRO A 46 -10.67 -5.04 33.15
N ASP A 47 -11.73 -5.82 33.35
CA ASP A 47 -12.14 -6.34 34.65
C ASP A 47 -11.52 -7.72 34.97
N HIS A 48 -10.66 -8.25 34.08
CA HIS A 48 -10.12 -9.62 34.11
C HIS A 48 -11.20 -10.68 34.35
N ARG A 49 -12.36 -10.51 33.69
CA ARG A 49 -13.51 -11.44 33.79
C ARG A 49 -13.23 -12.78 33.12
N LEU A 50 -12.34 -12.78 32.13
CA LEU A 50 -11.79 -13.98 31.55
C LEU A 50 -10.55 -14.40 32.35
N PHE A 51 -10.27 -15.70 32.37
CA PHE A 51 -9.30 -16.32 33.28
C PHE A 51 -7.84 -15.81 33.11
N TRP A 52 -7.57 -15.01 32.08
CA TRP A 52 -6.26 -14.42 31.79
C TRP A 52 -6.15 -12.99 32.32
N ALA A 53 -5.04 -12.68 33.00
CA ALA A 53 -4.72 -11.34 33.50
C ALA A 53 -4.18 -10.44 32.37
N THR A 54 -5.00 -10.16 31.37
CA THR A 54 -4.63 -9.39 30.18
C THR A 54 -5.70 -8.35 29.84
N ASP A 55 -5.29 -7.21 29.26
CA ASP A 55 -6.21 -6.15 28.79
C ASP A 55 -7.10 -6.58 27.63
N TYR A 56 -6.62 -7.51 26.81
CA TYR A 56 -7.38 -8.11 25.71
C TYR A 56 -7.25 -9.63 25.73
N VAL A 57 -8.25 -10.29 25.17
CA VAL A 57 -8.19 -11.70 24.77
C VAL A 57 -8.52 -11.81 23.29
N LEU A 58 -8.09 -12.87 22.64
CA LEU A 58 -8.44 -13.16 21.26
C LEU A 58 -9.60 -14.15 21.23
N GLU A 59 -10.74 -13.75 20.72
CA GLU A 59 -11.89 -14.60 20.42
C GLU A 59 -11.74 -15.13 18.99
N VAL A 60 -11.60 -16.45 18.84
CA VAL A 60 -11.58 -17.13 17.55
C VAL A 60 -12.91 -17.88 17.41
N GLU A 61 -13.63 -17.60 16.34
CA GLU A 61 -14.91 -18.22 16.01
C GLU A 61 -14.80 -18.91 14.65
N ALA A 62 -14.98 -20.22 14.62
CA ALA A 62 -15.11 -20.96 13.37
C ALA A 62 -16.51 -20.71 12.78
N ARG A 63 -16.58 -20.15 11.56
CA ARG A 63 -17.88 -19.83 10.94
C ARG A 63 -18.70 -21.06 10.58
N ASN A 64 -18.03 -22.18 10.35
CA ASN A 64 -18.67 -23.46 10.10
C ASN A 64 -18.16 -24.52 11.10
N PRO A 65 -18.94 -24.88 12.13
CA PRO A 65 -18.56 -25.90 13.12
C PRO A 65 -18.41 -27.33 12.55
N ALA A 66 -18.79 -27.57 11.29
CA ALA A 66 -18.49 -28.85 10.62
C ALA A 66 -17.10 -28.85 9.97
N GLN A 67 -16.44 -27.70 9.94
CA GLN A 67 -15.17 -27.46 9.28
C GLN A 67 -14.26 -26.63 10.22
N PRO A 68 -13.58 -27.30 11.17
CA PRO A 68 -12.81 -26.62 12.22
C PRO A 68 -11.73 -25.71 11.66
N VAL A 69 -11.34 -24.75 12.49
CA VAL A 69 -10.19 -23.88 12.26
C VAL A 69 -9.02 -24.42 13.05
N GLU A 70 -7.94 -24.79 12.36
CA GLU A 70 -6.65 -25.08 12.97
C GLU A 70 -6.04 -23.78 13.48
N VAL A 71 -5.59 -23.79 14.72
CA VAL A 71 -4.99 -22.63 15.39
C VAL A 71 -3.62 -23.01 15.89
N SER A 72 -2.59 -22.33 15.41
CA SER A 72 -1.25 -22.37 15.97
C SER A 72 -0.91 -21.02 16.56
N TYR A 73 -0.43 -21.00 17.80
CA TYR A 73 -0.14 -19.79 18.52
C TYR A 73 1.27 -19.82 19.11
N LEU A 74 2.03 -18.78 18.83
CA LEU A 74 3.40 -18.58 19.30
C LEU A 74 3.47 -17.25 20.06
N ILE A 75 3.83 -17.32 21.34
CA ILE A 75 4.07 -16.15 22.19
C ILE A 75 5.57 -15.94 22.32
N LEU A 76 6.01 -14.74 21.97
CA LEU A 76 7.38 -14.29 22.14
C LEU A 76 7.53 -13.65 23.52
N ALA A 77 8.05 -14.43 24.48
CA ALA A 77 8.28 -14.01 25.86
C ALA A 77 9.75 -14.18 26.25
N GLY A 78 10.39 -13.08 26.66
CA GLY A 78 11.72 -13.08 27.27
C GLY A 78 11.89 -11.83 28.13
N SER A 79 12.21 -12.01 29.41
CA SER A 79 12.53 -10.95 30.36
C SER A 79 14.03 -10.83 30.66
N ALA A 80 14.89 -11.63 30.03
CA ALA A 80 16.33 -11.59 30.24
C ALA A 80 17.00 -10.60 29.26
N THR A 81 17.49 -9.49 29.79
CA THR A 81 18.49 -8.64 29.13
C THR A 81 19.73 -9.49 28.82
N PRO A 82 20.13 -9.70 27.55
CA PRO A 82 21.26 -10.57 27.27
C PRO A 82 22.58 -9.82 27.50
N GLU A 83 23.32 -10.15 28.57
CA GLU A 83 24.72 -9.71 28.69
C GLU A 83 25.60 -10.38 27.61
N ARG A 84 25.23 -11.59 27.12
CA ARG A 84 25.84 -12.31 25.96
C ARG A 84 24.85 -13.35 25.38
N PRO A 85 24.15 -13.10 24.25
CA PRO A 85 23.07 -13.95 23.73
C PRO A 85 23.49 -15.30 23.12
N SER A 86 24.78 -15.65 23.11
CA SER A 86 25.30 -16.79 22.34
C SER A 86 25.67 -18.04 23.15
N GLN A 87 25.36 -18.15 24.45
CA GLN A 87 25.70 -19.33 25.24
C GLN A 87 24.57 -19.83 26.16
N GLY A 88 24.09 -21.05 25.82
CA GLY A 88 23.59 -22.03 26.79
C GLY A 88 22.16 -21.83 27.28
N VAL A 89 21.18 -22.31 26.51
CA VAL A 89 19.85 -22.62 27.04
C VAL A 89 19.44 -24.01 26.55
N GLU A 90 19.20 -24.94 27.48
CA GLU A 90 18.69 -26.28 27.22
C GLU A 90 17.16 -26.21 27.12
N VAL A 91 16.61 -26.72 26.01
CA VAL A 91 15.17 -26.73 25.73
C VAL A 91 14.55 -28.06 26.16
N ARG A 92 13.60 -28.04 27.11
CA ARG A 92 12.63 -29.14 27.33
C ARG A 92 11.29 -28.66 27.90
N GLY A 93 10.21 -29.07 27.24
CA GLY A 93 8.98 -29.59 27.89
C GLY A 93 7.88 -28.59 28.26
N ASN A 94 6.81 -28.61 27.45
CA ASN A 94 5.52 -27.95 27.64
C ASN A 94 4.77 -28.50 28.86
N THR A 95 4.19 -27.62 29.66
CA THR A 95 3.11 -28.00 30.58
C THR A 95 2.20 -26.79 30.84
N PHE A 96 0.99 -26.73 30.23
CA PHE A 96 -0.20 -26.01 30.74
C PHE A 96 -0.72 -26.65 32.05
N ILE A 97 0.26 -27.03 32.85
CA ILE A 97 0.29 -27.29 34.28
C ILE A 97 0.63 -25.94 34.91
N ALA A 98 0.06 -25.71 36.08
CA ALA A 98 0.25 -24.51 36.87
C ALA A 98 1.73 -24.09 37.04
N GLY A 99 1.99 -22.77 36.95
CA GLY A 99 3.32 -22.15 37.10
C GLY A 99 3.68 -21.33 35.86
N TRP A 100 3.17 -20.11 35.77
CA TRP A 100 3.51 -19.16 34.71
C TRP A 100 4.97 -18.73 34.90
N GLU A 101 5.91 -19.36 34.20
CA GLU A 101 7.34 -19.00 34.23
C GLU A 101 7.62 -17.97 33.13
N GLU A 102 8.03 -16.75 33.52
CA GLU A 102 8.19 -15.56 32.65
C GLU A 102 9.32 -15.67 31.60
N GLU A 103 10.11 -16.75 31.59
CA GLU A 103 11.38 -16.87 30.84
C GLU A 103 11.32 -17.78 29.60
N LYS A 104 10.14 -18.18 29.10
CA LYS A 104 10.01 -19.18 28.02
C LYS A 104 9.15 -18.73 26.84
N GLN A 105 9.58 -19.06 25.61
CA GLN A 105 8.72 -19.06 24.43
C GLN A 105 7.62 -20.10 24.58
N LEU A 106 6.40 -19.76 24.19
CA LEU A 106 5.24 -20.65 24.28
C LEU A 106 4.66 -20.88 22.89
N TYR A 107 4.83 -22.10 22.38
CA TYR A 107 4.15 -22.58 21.17
C TYR A 107 3.09 -23.61 21.54
N PHE A 108 1.90 -23.48 20.98
CA PHE A 108 0.90 -24.54 21.02
C PHE A 108 0.00 -24.54 19.79
N HIS A 109 -0.73 -25.64 19.62
CA HIS A 109 -1.60 -25.90 18.50
C HIS A 109 -2.91 -26.57 18.99
N THR A 110 -4.05 -26.16 18.43
CA THR A 110 -5.40 -26.65 18.76
C THR A 110 -6.37 -26.42 17.59
N GLU A 111 -7.57 -26.99 17.68
CA GLU A 111 -8.69 -26.71 16.77
C GLU A 111 -9.80 -25.91 17.48
N VAL A 112 -10.51 -25.08 16.71
CA VAL A 112 -11.74 -24.38 17.13
C VAL A 112 -12.93 -24.88 16.32
N GLY A 113 -14.00 -25.29 17.01
CA GLY A 113 -15.22 -25.80 16.39
C GLY A 113 -15.11 -27.21 15.81
N GLY A 114 -14.17 -28.03 16.29
CA GLY A 114 -13.96 -29.42 15.84
C GLY A 114 -14.86 -30.44 16.56
N TRP A 115 -14.99 -31.64 15.98
CA TRP A 115 -15.88 -32.71 16.48
C TRP A 115 -15.12 -33.88 17.13
N ALA A 116 -13.79 -33.93 16.97
CA ALA A 116 -12.97 -35.07 17.37
C ALA A 116 -12.78 -35.20 18.89
N ARG A 117 -12.70 -34.09 19.63
CA ARG A 117 -12.52 -34.09 21.09
C ARG A 117 -13.30 -32.95 21.79
N PRO A 118 -13.78 -33.12 23.04
CA PRO A 118 -14.55 -32.11 23.74
C PRO A 118 -13.84 -30.76 23.88
N GLU A 119 -12.52 -30.75 24.03
CA GLU A 119 -11.70 -29.54 24.10
C GLU A 119 -11.71 -28.71 22.80
N PHE A 120 -12.00 -29.33 21.66
CA PHE A 120 -12.04 -28.68 20.34
C PHE A 120 -13.46 -28.24 19.93
N GLN A 121 -14.50 -28.68 20.66
CA GLN A 121 -15.90 -28.33 20.38
C GLN A 121 -16.27 -26.89 20.75
N ALA A 122 -15.43 -26.21 21.54
CA ALA A 122 -15.68 -24.83 21.94
C ALA A 122 -15.64 -23.90 20.72
N ASN A 123 -16.70 -23.11 20.55
CA ASN A 123 -16.80 -22.09 19.50
C ASN A 123 -17.75 -20.98 19.97
N PRO A 124 -17.28 -19.73 20.15
CA PRO A 124 -15.90 -19.32 20.00
C PRO A 124 -14.97 -19.89 21.08
N GLN A 125 -13.67 -19.90 20.81
CA GLN A 125 -12.61 -20.17 21.78
C GLN A 125 -11.79 -18.90 22.04
N TYR A 126 -11.32 -18.75 23.27
CA TYR A 126 -10.56 -17.58 23.69
C TYR A 126 -9.08 -17.93 23.92
N PHE A 127 -8.19 -17.07 23.43
CA PHE A 127 -6.74 -17.20 23.58
C PHE A 127 -6.17 -15.96 24.29
N PRO A 128 -5.15 -16.13 25.14
CA PRO A 128 -4.55 -15.01 25.85
C PRO A 128 -3.77 -14.12 24.89
N LEU A 129 -3.89 -12.80 25.04
CA LEU A 129 -2.96 -11.83 24.47
C LEU A 129 -2.18 -11.16 25.62
N PRO A 130 -0.99 -11.66 26.00
CA PRO A 130 -0.28 -11.16 27.16
C PRO A 130 0.18 -9.71 26.99
N HIS A 131 0.11 -8.95 28.08
CA HIS A 131 0.58 -7.57 28.12
C HIS A 131 2.03 -7.42 27.66
N TYR A 132 2.30 -6.45 26.78
CA TYR A 132 3.63 -6.16 26.25
C TYR A 132 4.33 -7.35 25.59
N ARG A 133 3.59 -8.38 25.15
CA ARG A 133 4.14 -9.53 24.43
C ARG A 133 3.69 -9.52 22.98
N THR A 134 4.63 -9.95 22.13
CA THR A 134 4.38 -10.14 20.71
C THR A 134 3.89 -11.57 20.52
N CYS A 135 2.78 -11.73 19.82
CA CYS A 135 2.18 -13.02 19.55
C CYS A 135 2.05 -13.21 18.03
N VAL A 136 2.26 -14.44 17.59
CA VAL A 136 2.10 -14.86 16.21
C VAL A 136 1.04 -15.96 16.18
N LEU A 137 -0.04 -15.73 15.47
CA LEU A 137 -1.18 -16.63 15.34
C LEU A 137 -1.28 -17.08 13.89
N LEU A 138 -1.38 -18.38 13.65
CA LEU A 138 -1.69 -18.94 12.33
C LEU A 138 -3.04 -19.65 12.44
N LEU A 139 -4.01 -19.20 11.64
CA LEU A 139 -5.32 -19.80 11.51
C LEU A 139 -5.36 -20.52 10.16
N ALA A 140 -5.59 -21.82 10.13
CA ALA A 140 -5.58 -22.60 8.89
C ALA A 140 -6.84 -23.47 8.77
N ARG A 141 -7.28 -23.67 7.53
CA ARG A 141 -8.25 -24.70 7.18
C ARG A 141 -8.01 -25.12 5.74
N TYR A 142 -7.45 -26.31 5.59
CA TYR A 142 -6.92 -26.78 4.31
C TYR A 142 -5.92 -25.76 3.73
N GLU A 143 -6.21 -25.20 2.57
CA GLU A 143 -5.36 -24.23 1.88
C GLU A 143 -5.64 -22.77 2.27
N LYS A 144 -6.77 -22.49 2.95
CA LYS A 144 -7.07 -21.15 3.47
C LYS A 144 -6.26 -20.92 4.74
N VAL A 145 -5.48 -19.84 4.80
CA VAL A 145 -4.64 -19.52 5.97
C VAL A 145 -4.59 -18.02 6.24
N TYR A 146 -4.58 -17.65 7.53
CA TYR A 146 -4.26 -16.31 8.01
C TYR A 146 -3.10 -16.37 8.99
N LEU A 147 -2.07 -15.56 8.78
CA LEU A 147 -0.99 -15.30 9.72
C LEU A 147 -1.21 -13.93 10.36
N VAL A 148 -1.17 -13.85 11.68
CA VAL A 148 -1.44 -12.62 12.42
C VAL A 148 -0.32 -12.35 13.40
N PHE A 149 0.31 -11.19 13.29
CA PHE A 149 1.23 -10.66 14.31
C PHE A 149 0.44 -9.70 15.19
N LEU A 150 0.56 -9.83 16.51
CA LEU A 150 -0.23 -9.12 17.50
C LEU A 150 0.65 -8.63 18.64
N ARG A 151 0.37 -7.45 19.18
CA ARG A 151 1.00 -6.95 20.41
C ARG A 151 0.09 -5.95 21.10
N GLU A 152 -0.09 -6.10 22.40
CA GLU A 152 -0.72 -5.07 23.23
C GLU A 152 0.38 -4.18 23.82
N ASN A 153 0.19 -2.87 23.79
CA ASN A 153 1.07 -1.90 24.40
C ASN A 153 0.28 -0.69 24.95
N ASP A 154 0.35 -0.44 26.26
CA ASP A 154 -0.28 0.71 26.92
C ASP A 154 -1.80 0.85 26.61
N GLY A 155 -2.52 -0.26 26.46
CA GLY A 155 -3.94 -0.32 26.11
C GLY A 155 -4.23 -0.22 24.61
N TYR A 156 -3.21 -0.05 23.77
CA TYR A 156 -3.32 -0.07 22.30
C TYR A 156 -3.04 -1.47 21.77
N LEU A 157 -3.87 -1.92 20.84
CA LEU A 157 -3.66 -3.19 20.15
C LEU A 157 -3.00 -2.96 18.79
N MET A 158 -1.79 -3.49 18.66
CA MET A 158 -1.12 -3.65 17.39
C MET A 158 -1.42 -4.98 16.76
N TYR A 159 -1.65 -4.94 15.45
CA TYR A 159 -1.75 -6.15 14.67
C TYR A 159 -1.39 -5.97 13.20
N ARG A 160 -1.02 -7.07 12.56
CA ARG A 160 -0.90 -7.23 11.11
C ARG A 160 -1.45 -8.59 10.72
N VAL A 161 -2.33 -8.60 9.73
CA VAL A 161 -2.93 -9.83 9.17
C VAL A 161 -2.35 -10.08 7.79
N PHE A 162 -2.03 -11.33 7.52
CA PHE A 162 -1.56 -11.81 6.23
C PHE A 162 -2.44 -12.97 5.81
N GLN A 163 -3.14 -12.82 4.69
CA GLN A 163 -3.87 -13.91 4.08
C GLN A 163 -2.94 -14.71 3.18
N GLY A 164 -3.04 -16.02 3.26
CA GLY A 164 -2.37 -16.97 2.38
C GLY A 164 -3.37 -17.90 1.71
N GLY A 165 -2.83 -18.82 0.92
CA GLY A 165 -3.61 -19.69 0.05
C GLY A 165 -2.87 -20.98 -0.31
N PRO A 166 -3.38 -21.72 -1.31
CA PRO A 166 -2.72 -22.94 -1.80
C PRO A 166 -1.29 -22.65 -2.22
N PHE A 167 -0.36 -23.50 -1.76
CA PHE A 167 1.03 -23.40 -2.13
C PHE A 167 1.46 -24.52 -3.09
N THR A 168 2.04 -24.12 -4.22
CA THR A 168 2.65 -25.03 -5.20
C THR A 168 4.12 -24.71 -5.43
N GLU A 169 4.47 -23.44 -5.55
CA GLU A 169 5.83 -23.01 -5.83
C GLU A 169 6.10 -21.58 -5.32
N LEU A 170 7.35 -21.34 -4.90
CA LEU A 170 7.94 -20.01 -4.70
C LEU A 170 9.26 -19.94 -5.48
N GLU A 171 9.37 -19.01 -6.41
CA GLU A 171 10.65 -18.68 -7.04
C GLU A 171 11.17 -17.34 -6.52
N VAL A 172 12.41 -17.34 -6.03
CA VAL A 172 13.14 -16.12 -5.67
C VAL A 172 14.24 -15.91 -6.71
N ASP A 173 14.12 -14.83 -7.48
CA ASP A 173 14.98 -14.59 -8.63
C ASP A 173 16.48 -14.65 -8.29
N GLY A 174 17.21 -15.41 -9.09
CA GLY A 174 18.63 -15.67 -8.91
C GLY A 174 19.02 -16.24 -7.53
N LEU A 175 18.08 -16.83 -6.77
CA LEU A 175 18.35 -17.53 -5.52
C LEU A 175 17.95 -19.01 -5.66
N ALA A 176 16.65 -19.30 -5.64
CA ALA A 176 16.13 -20.65 -5.59
C ALA A 176 14.68 -20.71 -6.06
N ARG A 177 14.27 -21.90 -6.48
CA ARG A 177 12.89 -22.30 -6.68
C ARG A 177 12.54 -23.37 -5.63
N VAL A 178 11.47 -23.13 -4.88
CA VAL A 178 10.94 -24.04 -3.86
C VAL A 178 9.61 -24.56 -4.36
N THR A 179 9.53 -25.84 -4.70
CA THR A 179 8.33 -26.46 -5.26
C THR A 179 7.78 -27.50 -4.29
N ARG A 180 6.47 -27.52 -4.08
CA ARG A 180 5.80 -28.57 -3.32
C ARG A 180 5.77 -29.87 -4.12
N VAL A 181 6.29 -30.95 -3.53
CA VAL A 181 6.27 -32.30 -4.11
C VAL A 181 5.72 -33.27 -3.06
N GLY A 182 4.41 -33.51 -3.11
CA GLY A 182 3.72 -34.27 -2.07
C GLY A 182 3.78 -33.56 -0.71
N GLU A 183 4.41 -34.22 0.27
CA GLU A 183 4.61 -33.73 1.64
C GLU A 183 5.98 -33.05 1.85
N GLU A 184 6.70 -32.79 0.76
CA GLU A 184 8.05 -32.23 0.79
C GLU A 184 8.13 -30.92 0.00
N PHE A 185 9.07 -30.06 0.37
CA PHE A 185 9.58 -29.00 -0.48
C PHE A 185 10.83 -29.47 -1.20
N GLU A 186 10.80 -29.43 -2.53
CA GLU A 186 11.99 -29.54 -3.36
C GLU A 186 12.58 -28.14 -3.57
N VAL A 187 13.79 -27.90 -3.05
CA VAL A 187 14.53 -26.66 -3.24
C VAL A 187 15.57 -26.86 -4.33
N ARG A 188 15.44 -26.10 -5.40
CA ARG A 188 16.39 -26.04 -6.52
C ARG A 188 17.11 -24.70 -6.51
N SER A 189 18.43 -24.72 -6.41
CA SER A 189 19.23 -23.51 -6.56
C SER A 189 19.22 -23.03 -8.01
N LEU A 190 19.05 -21.71 -8.20
CA LEU A 190 19.10 -21.03 -9.50
C LEU A 190 20.46 -20.37 -9.77
N GLY A 191 21.53 -20.87 -9.14
CA GLY A 191 22.89 -20.49 -9.53
C GLY A 191 23.98 -20.96 -8.58
N GLY A 192 23.89 -20.64 -7.30
CA GLY A 192 24.94 -20.95 -6.30
C GLY A 192 24.35 -21.38 -4.96
N PRO A 193 25.11 -21.44 -3.87
CA PRO A 193 24.62 -21.94 -2.59
C PRO A 193 23.37 -21.22 -2.12
N VAL A 194 22.48 -21.97 -1.49
CA VAL A 194 21.24 -21.46 -0.88
C VAL A 194 21.19 -22.00 0.53
N GLU A 195 21.19 -21.10 1.52
CA GLU A 195 20.89 -21.44 2.90
C GLU A 195 19.42 -21.79 3.03
N VAL A 196 19.14 -22.83 3.79
CA VAL A 196 17.79 -23.30 4.11
C VAL A 196 17.65 -23.31 5.62
N GLY A 197 16.64 -22.60 6.12
CA GLY A 197 16.23 -22.62 7.52
C GLY A 197 14.79 -23.11 7.63
N LEU A 198 14.55 -24.15 8.43
CA LEU A 198 13.20 -24.63 8.74
C LEU A 198 12.99 -24.61 10.25
N TRP A 199 12.02 -23.82 10.70
CA TRP A 199 11.50 -23.87 12.06
C TRP A 199 10.15 -24.57 12.08
N ALA A 200 9.98 -25.52 13.00
CA ALA A 200 8.71 -26.19 13.24
C ALA A 200 8.65 -26.67 14.70
N GLU A 201 7.55 -26.37 15.39
CA GLU A 201 7.29 -26.85 16.77
C GLU A 201 8.44 -26.60 17.77
N GLY A 202 9.18 -25.51 17.62
CA GLY A 202 10.32 -25.18 18.49
C GLY A 202 11.64 -25.87 18.10
N ALA A 203 11.69 -26.61 17.00
CA ALA A 203 12.90 -27.19 16.45
C ALA A 203 13.37 -26.41 15.20
N TYR A 204 14.69 -26.23 15.08
CA TYR A 204 15.33 -25.57 13.95
C TYR A 204 16.22 -26.54 13.18
N LEU A 205 16.01 -26.61 11.87
CA LEU A 205 16.89 -27.25 10.90
C LEU A 205 17.60 -26.16 10.09
N HIS A 206 18.92 -26.29 10.00
CA HIS A 206 19.77 -25.48 9.14
C HIS A 206 20.46 -26.40 8.13
N ASP A 207 20.43 -26.06 6.84
CA ASP A 207 21.06 -26.80 5.74
C ASP A 207 21.43 -25.87 4.57
N GLU A 208 22.19 -26.39 3.61
CA GLU A 208 22.53 -25.70 2.36
C GLU A 208 22.18 -26.56 1.13
N VAL A 209 21.73 -25.91 0.05
CA VAL A 209 21.54 -26.51 -1.29
C VAL A 209 22.60 -25.96 -2.24
N ALA A 210 23.22 -26.83 -3.05
CA ALA A 210 24.34 -26.47 -3.92
C ALA A 210 25.52 -25.78 -3.17
N GLY A 211 25.71 -26.12 -1.90
CA GLY A 211 26.76 -25.62 -1.03
C GLY A 211 28.15 -26.17 -1.36
N TYR A 212 29.20 -25.44 -0.98
CA TYR A 212 30.59 -25.80 -1.27
C TYR A 212 31.35 -26.35 -0.07
N ALA A 213 30.85 -26.13 1.15
CA ALA A 213 31.59 -26.38 2.38
C ALA A 213 31.79 -27.88 2.67
N ARG A 214 30.80 -28.72 2.32
CA ARG A 214 30.81 -30.17 2.59
C ARG A 214 30.10 -30.96 1.49
N PRO A 215 30.47 -32.23 1.24
CA PRO A 215 29.79 -33.08 0.26
C PRO A 215 28.28 -33.20 0.48
N GLU A 216 27.83 -33.22 1.74
CA GLU A 216 26.41 -33.27 2.12
C GLU A 216 25.59 -32.03 1.70
N PHE A 217 26.24 -30.92 1.34
CA PHE A 217 25.59 -29.68 0.90
C PHE A 217 25.56 -29.51 -0.63
N GLN A 218 26.26 -30.35 -1.40
CA GLN A 218 26.42 -30.18 -2.85
C GLN A 218 25.19 -30.55 -3.68
N GLU A 219 24.21 -31.24 -3.10
CA GLU A 219 23.01 -31.70 -3.80
C GLU A 219 22.13 -30.54 -4.29
N ASN A 220 21.59 -30.68 -5.50
CA ASN A 220 20.66 -29.73 -6.13
C ASN A 220 19.82 -30.46 -7.21
N PRO A 221 18.49 -30.59 -7.05
CA PRO A 221 17.69 -30.08 -5.94
C PRO A 221 17.80 -30.95 -4.68
N LYS A 222 17.47 -30.38 -3.51
CA LYS A 222 17.28 -31.12 -2.25
C LYS A 222 15.83 -31.12 -1.83
N ARG A 223 15.44 -32.09 -1.00
CA ARG A 223 14.08 -32.21 -0.48
C ARG A 223 14.02 -32.08 1.04
N TYR A 224 13.00 -31.37 1.50
CA TYR A 224 12.76 -31.09 2.90
C TYR A 224 11.34 -31.50 3.25
N ARG A 225 11.18 -32.40 4.23
CA ARG A 225 9.86 -32.78 4.72
C ARG A 225 9.21 -31.60 5.45
N ILE A 226 7.95 -31.34 5.11
CA ILE A 226 7.12 -30.33 5.77
C ILE A 226 6.48 -31.00 7.00
N PRO A 227 6.41 -30.33 8.16
CA PRO A 227 5.69 -30.88 9.31
C PRO A 227 4.20 -31.01 9.00
N HIS A 228 3.63 -32.14 9.41
CA HIS A 228 2.20 -32.37 9.41
C HIS A 228 1.59 -31.71 10.65
N TYR A 229 0.53 -30.96 10.45
CA TYR A 229 -0.17 -30.18 11.46
C TYR A 229 0.70 -29.09 12.11
N GLY A 230 0.11 -27.90 12.24
CA GLY A 230 0.72 -26.79 12.94
C GLY A 230 1.60 -25.88 12.07
N MET A 231 2.08 -24.82 12.69
CA MET A 231 2.79 -23.73 12.01
C MET A 231 4.26 -24.08 11.79
N PHE A 232 4.76 -23.79 10.58
CA PHE A 232 6.18 -23.82 10.25
C PHE A 232 6.63 -22.51 9.61
N PHE A 233 7.94 -22.24 9.73
CA PHE A 233 8.63 -21.18 8.98
C PHE A 233 9.74 -21.81 8.14
N PHE A 234 9.68 -21.65 6.83
CA PHE A 234 10.67 -22.17 5.89
C PHE A 234 11.31 -21.01 5.13
N LEU A 235 12.61 -20.81 5.31
CA LEU A 235 13.38 -19.74 4.71
C LEU A 235 14.39 -20.30 3.72
N VAL A 236 14.50 -19.68 2.55
CA VAL A 236 15.66 -19.80 1.65
C VAL A 236 16.40 -18.47 1.61
N ALA A 237 17.73 -18.49 1.70
CA ALA A 237 18.50 -17.26 1.74
C ALA A 237 19.89 -17.36 1.12
N ARG A 238 20.40 -16.23 0.62
CA ARG A 238 21.82 -16.01 0.31
C ARG A 238 22.10 -14.51 0.30
N TYR A 239 23.04 -14.08 1.15
CA TYR A 239 23.42 -12.68 1.28
C TYR A 239 22.17 -11.79 1.53
N GLY A 240 21.83 -10.91 0.57
CA GLY A 240 20.63 -10.06 0.63
C GLY A 240 19.37 -10.62 -0.04
N ARG A 241 19.37 -11.86 -0.54
CA ARG A 241 18.21 -12.51 -1.18
C ARG A 241 17.60 -13.54 -0.22
N LEU A 242 16.32 -13.39 0.09
CA LEU A 242 15.57 -14.19 1.04
C LEU A 242 14.18 -14.47 0.46
N GLY A 243 13.68 -15.68 0.71
CA GLY A 243 12.27 -16.05 0.55
C GLY A 243 11.80 -16.75 1.82
N LEU A 244 10.62 -16.38 2.31
CA LEU A 244 10.01 -16.97 3.50
C LEU A 244 8.66 -17.58 3.15
N ILE A 245 8.43 -18.79 3.61
CA ILE A 245 7.16 -19.51 3.54
C ILE A 245 6.71 -19.77 4.98
N VAL A 246 5.56 -19.25 5.36
CA VAL A 246 4.91 -19.55 6.64
C VAL A 246 3.63 -20.31 6.33
N GLY A 247 3.49 -21.52 6.87
CA GLY A 247 2.35 -22.35 6.49
C GLY A 247 1.97 -23.40 7.51
N ASN A 248 0.96 -24.16 7.13
CA ASN A 248 0.46 -25.33 7.85
C ASN A 248 0.01 -26.36 6.81
N GLU A 249 0.52 -27.58 6.94
CA GLU A 249 0.12 -28.72 6.14
C GLU A 249 -0.88 -29.57 6.93
N ASN A 250 -2.03 -29.86 6.33
CA ASN A 250 -3.06 -30.68 6.94
C ASN A 250 -3.66 -31.63 5.90
N ASP A 251 -3.44 -32.93 6.08
CA ASP A 251 -4.03 -34.02 5.28
C ASP A 251 -3.91 -33.85 3.75
N GLY A 252 -2.76 -33.40 3.29
CA GLY A 252 -2.46 -33.18 1.88
C GLY A 252 -2.81 -31.78 1.38
N TYR A 253 -3.38 -30.91 2.21
CA TYR A 253 -3.63 -29.50 1.88
C TYR A 253 -2.55 -28.63 2.52
N LEU A 254 -1.98 -27.70 1.74
CA LEU A 254 -0.95 -26.78 2.23
C LEU A 254 -1.39 -25.35 1.97
N GLY A 255 -1.80 -24.69 3.04
CA GLY A 255 -1.97 -23.24 3.07
C GLY A 255 -0.67 -22.58 3.46
N ALA A 256 -0.22 -21.60 2.68
CA ALA A 256 0.95 -20.80 3.03
C ALA A 256 0.78 -19.31 2.72
N VAL A 257 1.44 -18.50 3.54
CA VAL A 257 1.77 -17.11 3.29
C VAL A 257 3.23 -17.07 2.85
N THR A 258 3.51 -16.43 1.71
CA THR A 258 4.86 -16.36 1.14
C THR A 258 5.34 -14.92 1.04
N PHE A 259 6.64 -14.72 1.23
CA PHE A 259 7.30 -13.42 1.18
C PHE A 259 8.60 -13.50 0.38
N SER A 260 8.88 -12.48 -0.42
CA SER A 260 10.11 -12.29 -1.19
C SER A 260 10.35 -10.79 -1.41
N GLY A 261 11.49 -10.37 -1.98
CA GLY A 261 11.82 -8.95 -2.20
C GLY A 261 12.80 -8.35 -1.17
N SER A 262 13.68 -9.17 -0.64
CA SER A 262 14.67 -8.78 0.38
C SER A 262 15.83 -7.94 -0.17
N ARG A 263 16.58 -7.33 0.76
CA ARG A 263 17.79 -6.56 0.48
C ARG A 263 18.79 -6.68 1.62
N LEU A 264 20.01 -6.19 1.41
CA LEU A 264 20.98 -6.04 2.50
C LEU A 264 20.53 -4.92 3.45
N LEU A 265 20.64 -5.17 4.75
CA LEU A 265 20.38 -4.16 5.77
C LEU A 265 21.56 -3.20 5.85
N GLN A 266 21.39 -2.02 5.24
CA GLN A 266 22.29 -0.88 5.45
C GLN A 266 21.68 0.03 6.50
N GLU A 267 20.60 0.71 6.15
CA GLU A 267 19.83 1.59 7.01
C GLU A 267 18.38 1.55 6.56
N GLU A 268 17.47 1.33 7.51
CA GLU A 268 16.03 1.32 7.33
C GLU A 268 15.43 2.40 8.21
N ARG A 269 14.80 3.39 7.58
CA ARG A 269 14.07 4.45 8.28
C ARG A 269 12.65 3.96 8.47
N ILE A 270 12.20 3.94 9.72
CA ILE A 270 10.90 3.42 10.10
C ILE A 270 10.08 4.59 10.64
N PRO A 271 9.13 5.12 9.85
CA PRO A 271 8.48 6.39 10.14
C PRO A 271 7.74 6.39 11.48
N GLY A 272 8.14 7.32 12.34
CA GLY A 272 7.57 7.46 13.68
C GLY A 272 8.04 6.40 14.70
N LEU A 273 8.95 5.50 14.33
CA LEU A 273 9.60 4.57 15.26
C LEU A 273 11.10 4.87 15.37
N GLY A 274 11.79 5.11 14.25
CA GLY A 274 13.21 5.40 14.28
C GLY A 274 13.98 4.88 13.08
N ILE A 275 15.20 4.39 13.32
CA ILE A 275 16.11 3.84 12.32
C ILE A 275 16.60 2.47 12.80
N LEU A 276 16.56 1.47 11.92
CA LEU A 276 17.25 0.19 12.08
C LEU A 276 18.44 0.14 11.11
N ARG A 277 19.66 -0.04 11.61
CA ARG A 277 20.88 -0.01 10.80
C ARG A 277 21.67 -1.32 10.97
N GLY A 278 22.21 -1.84 9.87
CA GLY A 278 23.17 -2.94 9.90
C GLY A 278 24.58 -2.38 10.06
N LEU A 279 25.36 -2.93 10.98
CA LEU A 279 26.74 -2.49 11.23
C LEU A 279 27.79 -3.41 10.59
N GLY A 280 27.35 -4.42 9.85
CA GLY A 280 28.19 -5.49 9.29
C GLY A 280 28.29 -6.68 10.25
N GLY A 281 28.40 -7.89 9.70
CA GLY A 281 28.25 -9.10 10.51
C GLY A 281 26.81 -9.25 11.04
N PRO A 282 26.63 -9.82 12.23
CA PRO A 282 25.32 -10.01 12.83
C PRO A 282 24.84 -8.80 13.64
N GLU A 283 25.56 -7.68 13.59
CA GLU A 283 25.30 -6.53 14.44
C GLU A 283 24.28 -5.57 13.81
N VAL A 284 23.29 -5.17 14.62
CA VAL A 284 22.31 -4.14 14.27
C VAL A 284 22.31 -3.02 15.31
N GLU A 285 21.95 -1.81 14.87
CA GLU A 285 21.78 -0.63 15.68
C GLU A 285 20.37 -0.10 15.51
N VAL A 286 19.69 0.20 16.61
CA VAL A 286 18.37 0.85 16.61
C VAL A 286 18.53 2.25 17.19
N LEU A 287 18.11 3.25 16.42
CA LEU A 287 17.90 4.61 16.91
C LEU A 287 16.39 4.85 17.05
N ALA A 288 15.92 5.21 18.23
CA ALA A 288 14.55 5.66 18.43
C ALA A 288 14.36 7.08 17.88
N SER A 289 13.15 7.41 17.42
CA SER A 289 12.79 8.79 17.05
C SER A 289 12.85 9.72 18.27
N GLU A 290 13.14 11.01 18.05
CA GLU A 290 13.25 11.98 19.16
C GLU A 290 11.93 12.05 19.95
N GLY A 291 12.02 11.80 21.26
CA GLY A 291 10.87 11.84 22.18
C GLY A 291 9.90 10.65 22.07
N VAL A 292 10.17 9.65 21.25
CA VAL A 292 9.31 8.47 21.05
C VAL A 292 10.14 7.20 21.23
N PRO A 293 10.07 6.53 22.39
CA PRO A 293 10.71 5.23 22.58
C PRO A 293 10.23 4.20 21.57
N VAL A 294 11.08 3.25 21.21
CA VAL A 294 10.70 2.11 20.37
C VAL A 294 10.96 0.80 21.11
N GLU A 295 10.00 -0.10 21.08
CA GLU A 295 10.16 -1.46 21.55
C GLU A 295 10.67 -2.34 20.42
N VAL A 296 11.69 -3.13 20.70
CA VAL A 296 12.29 -4.10 19.80
C VAL A 296 11.96 -5.48 20.33
N SER A 297 11.26 -6.29 19.54
CA SER A 297 11.04 -7.72 19.81
C SER A 297 11.83 -8.54 18.81
N HIS A 298 12.56 -9.54 19.30
CA HIS A 298 13.34 -10.46 18.48
C HIS A 298 12.93 -11.89 18.72
N PHE A 299 12.84 -12.66 17.64
CA PHE A 299 12.68 -14.11 17.65
C PHE A 299 13.67 -14.71 16.65
N SER A 300 14.46 -15.68 17.06
CA SER A 300 15.34 -16.45 16.21
C SER A 300 14.82 -17.88 16.08
N PHE A 301 15.00 -18.49 14.92
CA PHE A 301 14.45 -19.80 14.62
C PHE A 301 15.00 -20.88 15.55
N ASP A 302 16.20 -20.72 16.13
CA ASP A 302 16.70 -21.64 17.14
C ASP A 302 15.96 -21.59 18.50
N GLY A 303 14.89 -20.81 18.60
CA GLY A 303 14.07 -20.68 19.81
C GLY A 303 14.60 -19.63 20.80
N THR A 304 15.56 -18.80 20.40
CA THR A 304 15.97 -17.65 21.21
C THR A 304 15.10 -16.42 20.93
N CYS A 305 14.70 -15.68 21.97
CA CYS A 305 13.97 -14.42 21.83
C CYS A 305 14.35 -13.44 22.94
N TRP A 306 14.19 -12.16 22.65
CA TRP A 306 14.35 -11.08 23.63
C TRP A 306 13.48 -9.89 23.25
N GLN A 307 13.25 -9.01 24.23
CA GLN A 307 12.54 -7.74 24.05
C GLN A 307 13.32 -6.63 24.73
N HIS A 308 13.34 -5.44 24.11
CA HIS A 308 14.09 -4.30 24.63
C HIS A 308 13.43 -2.98 24.25
N GLU A 309 13.48 -1.97 25.13
CA GLU A 309 13.04 -0.60 24.82
C GLU A 309 14.27 0.27 24.51
N VAL A 310 14.20 1.06 23.45
CA VAL A 310 15.27 1.98 23.01
C VAL A 310 14.76 3.42 23.11
N GLY A 311 15.55 4.30 23.74
CA GLY A 311 15.16 5.70 23.98
C GLY A 311 14.06 5.85 25.03
N GLY A 312 13.85 4.81 25.86
CA GLY A 312 12.81 4.66 26.85
C GLY A 312 12.98 5.47 28.13
N TRP A 313 11.95 5.48 28.99
CA TRP A 313 11.96 6.16 30.30
C TRP A 313 11.93 5.19 31.49
N ALA A 314 11.82 3.89 31.23
CA ALA A 314 11.51 2.88 32.24
C ALA A 314 12.72 2.51 33.12
N HIS A 315 13.94 2.52 32.57
CA HIS A 315 15.18 2.22 33.31
C HIS A 315 16.39 2.90 32.64
N PRO A 316 17.39 3.39 33.39
CA PRO A 316 18.60 4.04 32.83
C PRO A 316 19.40 3.19 31.84
N GLU A 317 19.23 1.86 31.86
CA GLU A 317 19.87 0.92 30.92
C GLU A 317 19.10 0.78 29.59
N PHE A 318 17.83 1.20 29.56
CA PHE A 318 16.94 1.23 28.39
C PHE A 318 16.77 2.64 27.80
N GLU A 319 17.25 3.67 28.52
CA GLU A 319 17.37 5.06 28.07
C GLU A 319 18.33 5.31 26.88
N PRO A 320 19.46 4.56 26.70
CA PRO A 320 20.40 4.87 25.62
C PRO A 320 19.76 4.84 24.23
N ASN A 321 20.09 5.85 23.43
CA ASN A 321 19.71 5.98 22.03
C ASN A 321 20.93 6.51 21.24
N PRO A 322 21.53 5.74 20.31
CA PRO A 322 21.15 4.38 19.88
C PRO A 322 21.46 3.25 20.88
N GLN A 323 20.85 2.09 20.61
CA GLN A 323 21.23 0.79 21.18
C GLN A 323 21.71 -0.17 20.09
N ARG A 324 22.58 -1.11 20.45
CA ARG A 324 23.14 -2.12 19.54
C ARG A 324 22.80 -3.51 20.00
N PHE A 325 22.50 -4.39 19.05
CA PHE A 325 22.13 -5.78 19.29
C PHE A 325 22.95 -6.69 18.37
N SER A 326 23.41 -7.81 18.93
CA SER A 326 24.10 -8.85 18.19
C SER A 326 23.11 -9.98 17.90
N LEU A 327 22.84 -10.23 16.62
CA LEU A 327 22.04 -11.37 16.17
C LEU A 327 22.91 -12.62 16.12
N LYS A 328 22.30 -13.78 15.88
CA LYS A 328 23.03 -15.04 15.80
C LYS A 328 23.44 -15.34 14.36
N HIS A 329 24.71 -15.72 14.19
CA HIS A 329 25.25 -16.17 12.91
C HIS A 329 24.48 -17.36 12.33
N TYR A 330 24.24 -17.34 11.01
CA TYR A 330 23.55 -18.41 10.25
C TYR A 330 22.20 -18.85 10.82
N THR A 331 21.58 -18.00 11.64
CA THR A 331 20.31 -18.31 12.28
C THR A 331 19.30 -17.21 11.95
N PRO A 332 18.35 -17.49 11.05
CA PRO A 332 17.35 -16.52 10.67
C PRO A 332 16.36 -16.26 11.80
N GLY A 333 15.61 -15.18 11.66
CA GLY A 333 14.63 -14.80 12.65
C GLY A 333 13.76 -13.63 12.22
N PHE A 334 12.98 -13.13 13.17
CA PHE A 334 12.18 -11.94 13.06
C PHE A 334 12.69 -10.84 13.99
N LEU A 335 12.66 -9.61 13.50
CA LEU A 335 12.82 -8.38 14.27
C LEU A 335 11.54 -7.56 14.09
N MET A 336 10.95 -7.13 15.20
CA MET A 336 9.80 -6.24 15.20
C MET A 336 10.12 -4.99 15.99
N LEU A 337 9.96 -3.84 15.38
CA LEU A 337 10.02 -2.54 16.03
C LEU A 337 8.59 -2.03 16.18
N SER A 338 8.20 -1.58 17.36
CA SER A 338 6.82 -1.15 17.61
C SER A 338 6.70 -0.09 18.69
N ARG A 339 5.67 0.75 18.57
CA ARG A 339 5.21 1.67 19.62
C ARG A 339 3.79 2.13 19.33
N TYR A 340 2.91 2.10 20.33
CA TYR A 340 1.48 2.41 20.17
C TYR A 340 0.89 1.71 18.93
N GLU A 341 0.31 2.44 17.99
CA GLU A 341 -0.29 1.91 16.75
C GLU A 341 0.70 1.65 15.58
N LYS A 342 2.01 1.80 15.79
CA LYS A 342 3.04 1.66 14.74
C LYS A 342 3.86 0.41 14.90
N SER A 343 4.15 -0.28 13.80
CA SER A 343 5.06 -1.43 13.76
C SER A 343 5.82 -1.52 12.44
N ALA A 344 7.05 -2.03 12.52
CA ALA A 344 7.77 -2.61 11.40
C ALA A 344 8.25 -4.01 11.77
N LEU A 345 8.03 -4.97 10.88
CA LEU A 345 8.36 -6.37 11.04
C LEU A 345 9.29 -6.79 9.90
N PHE A 346 10.41 -7.40 10.25
CA PHE A 346 11.43 -7.87 9.32
C PHE A 346 11.71 -9.34 9.60
N CYS A 347 11.79 -10.16 8.57
CA CYS A 347 12.58 -11.38 8.63
C CYS A 347 14.02 -11.04 8.28
N TYR A 348 14.98 -11.63 8.98
CA TYR A 348 16.39 -11.44 8.68
C TYR A 348 17.09 -12.79 8.51
N ASN A 349 18.20 -12.77 7.78
CA ASN A 349 19.17 -13.84 7.76
C ASN A 349 20.57 -13.26 7.60
N GLU A 350 21.50 -13.71 8.43
CA GLU A 350 22.91 -13.35 8.33
C GLU A 350 23.66 -14.47 7.60
N ASN A 351 24.42 -14.11 6.57
CA ASN A 351 25.25 -15.04 5.81
C ASN A 351 26.59 -14.37 5.47
N ASP A 352 27.71 -14.99 5.86
CA ASP A 352 29.08 -14.58 5.52
C ASP A 352 29.40 -13.10 5.82
N GLY A 353 28.89 -12.59 6.94
CA GLY A 353 29.09 -11.22 7.38
C GLY A 353 28.09 -10.22 6.78
N GLN A 354 27.11 -10.69 6.00
CA GLN A 354 26.07 -9.87 5.37
C GLN A 354 24.71 -10.17 5.98
N LEU A 355 24.08 -9.14 6.52
CA LEU A 355 22.75 -9.23 7.09
C LEU A 355 21.71 -8.83 6.04
N GLY A 356 20.99 -9.81 5.51
CA GLY A 356 19.84 -9.58 4.64
C GLY A 356 18.56 -9.40 5.47
N ILE A 357 17.67 -8.52 5.01
CA ILE A 357 16.34 -8.33 5.57
C ILE A 357 15.27 -8.47 4.49
N LEU A 358 14.15 -9.02 4.91
CA LEU A 358 12.90 -9.14 4.18
C LEU A 358 11.82 -8.43 5.00
N PRO A 359 11.44 -7.20 4.64
CA PRO A 359 10.33 -6.52 5.29
C PRO A 359 9.05 -7.33 5.11
N LEU A 360 8.40 -7.70 6.22
CA LEU A 360 7.12 -8.42 6.22
C LEU A 360 5.97 -7.44 6.43
N ALA A 361 6.18 -6.38 7.19
CA ALA A 361 5.23 -5.27 7.30
C ALA A 361 5.95 -4.00 7.75
N GLY A 362 5.46 -2.87 7.28
CA GLY A 362 5.72 -1.54 7.82
C GLY A 362 4.58 -0.64 7.36
N ASP A 363 4.20 0.35 8.15
CA ASP A 363 3.58 1.54 7.55
C ASP A 363 4.68 2.20 6.76
N ASP A 364 4.87 1.75 5.52
CA ASP A 364 5.93 2.20 4.66
C ASP A 364 5.39 3.35 3.80
N PRO A 365 5.57 4.62 4.20
CA PRO A 365 5.30 5.73 3.31
C PRO A 365 6.19 5.69 2.06
N ASP A 366 7.31 4.96 2.04
CA ASP A 366 8.05 4.72 0.80
C ASP A 366 7.24 3.82 -0.14
N LEU A 367 6.38 2.92 0.36
CA LEU A 367 5.51 2.11 -0.50
C LEU A 367 4.39 2.94 -1.14
N GLN A 368 3.71 3.78 -0.34
CA GLN A 368 2.76 4.76 -0.87
C GLN A 368 3.46 5.67 -1.88
N ALA A 369 4.67 6.18 -1.57
CA ALA A 369 5.43 7.05 -2.45
C ALA A 369 5.90 6.36 -3.73
N ARG A 370 6.33 5.09 -3.68
CA ARG A 370 6.71 4.26 -4.84
C ARG A 370 5.52 4.06 -5.76
N VAL A 371 4.35 3.76 -5.21
CA VAL A 371 3.10 3.61 -5.96
C VAL A 371 2.66 4.93 -6.58
N VAL A 372 2.75 6.04 -5.82
CA VAL A 372 2.50 7.39 -6.34
C VAL A 372 3.46 7.74 -7.47
N ALA A 373 4.73 7.38 -7.36
CA ALA A 373 5.74 7.58 -8.39
C ALA A 373 5.45 6.78 -9.65
N ALA A 374 5.14 5.48 -9.52
CA ALA A 374 4.75 4.61 -10.62
C ALA A 374 3.50 5.15 -11.35
N GLN A 375 2.49 5.57 -10.58
CA GLN A 375 1.28 6.21 -11.11
C GLN A 375 1.57 7.51 -11.86
N GLY A 376 2.44 8.36 -11.31
CA GLY A 376 2.81 9.63 -11.91
C GLY A 376 3.60 9.45 -13.21
N ASP A 377 4.59 8.56 -13.21
CA ASP A 377 5.37 8.20 -14.39
C ASP A 377 4.49 7.59 -15.50
N PHE A 378 3.65 6.61 -15.15
CA PHE A 378 2.64 6.05 -16.05
C PHE A 378 1.76 7.15 -16.64
N GLY A 379 1.29 8.08 -15.80
CA GLY A 379 0.50 9.23 -16.20
C GLY A 379 1.18 10.08 -17.26
N PHE A 380 2.44 10.46 -17.06
CA PHE A 380 3.19 11.27 -18.02
C PHE A 380 3.47 10.53 -19.34
N ARG A 381 3.88 9.25 -19.27
CA ARG A 381 4.09 8.42 -20.47
C ARG A 381 2.80 8.25 -21.27
N LEU A 382 1.68 7.98 -20.60
CA LEU A 382 0.37 7.84 -21.25
C LEU A 382 -0.10 9.15 -21.85
N PHE A 383 0.02 10.26 -21.11
CA PHE A 383 -0.37 11.59 -21.58
C PHE A 383 0.43 12.01 -22.83
N SER A 384 1.73 11.76 -22.83
CA SER A 384 2.61 11.99 -23.99
C SER A 384 2.18 11.17 -25.22
N LYS A 385 1.85 9.88 -25.05
CA LYS A 385 1.39 9.02 -26.14
C LYS A 385 -0.02 9.33 -26.64
N LEU A 386 -0.85 9.94 -25.81
CA LEU A 386 -2.19 10.38 -26.16
C LEU A 386 -2.16 11.63 -27.04
N LEU A 387 -1.18 12.53 -26.85
CA LEU A 387 -0.96 13.68 -27.74
C LEU A 387 -0.65 13.27 -29.19
N ASP A 388 -0.06 12.08 -29.41
CA ASP A 388 0.22 11.60 -30.76
C ASP A 388 -1.07 11.27 -31.56
N GLU A 389 -2.21 11.10 -30.89
CA GLU A 389 -3.50 10.72 -31.51
C GLU A 389 -4.51 11.87 -31.56
N GLU A 390 -4.29 12.95 -30.80
CA GLU A 390 -5.29 13.96 -30.53
C GLU A 390 -4.83 15.34 -31.02
N THR A 391 -5.75 16.08 -31.64
CA THR A 391 -5.54 17.48 -32.00
C THR A 391 -6.29 18.36 -31.02
N GLY A 392 -5.59 19.21 -30.27
CA GLY A 392 -6.19 20.18 -29.35
C GLY A 392 -6.12 19.75 -27.88
N ASN A 393 -7.11 20.14 -27.09
CA ASN A 393 -7.11 19.94 -25.65
C ASN A 393 -7.12 18.46 -25.24
N VAL A 394 -6.25 18.09 -24.30
CA VAL A 394 -6.17 16.71 -23.76
C VAL A 394 -6.27 16.76 -22.25
N ALA A 395 -7.01 15.83 -21.65
CA ALA A 395 -7.07 15.65 -20.21
C ALA A 395 -7.01 14.17 -19.83
N LEU A 396 -6.38 13.87 -18.71
CA LEU A 396 -6.17 12.52 -18.21
C LEU A 396 -6.22 12.53 -16.69
N SER A 397 -6.80 11.51 -16.07
CA SER A 397 -6.57 11.19 -14.66
C SER A 397 -5.67 9.95 -14.56
N PRO A 398 -4.35 10.13 -14.33
CA PRO A 398 -3.45 9.02 -14.04
C PRO A 398 -3.97 8.19 -12.87
N PHE A 399 -4.39 8.87 -11.80
CA PHE A 399 -5.02 8.26 -10.64
C PHE A 399 -6.18 7.36 -11.02
N GLY A 400 -7.18 7.85 -11.74
CA GLY A 400 -8.35 7.05 -12.08
C GLY A 400 -8.06 5.85 -12.97
N LEU A 401 -7.11 5.95 -13.89
CA LEU A 401 -6.78 4.86 -14.82
C LEU A 401 -5.92 3.79 -14.18
N PHE A 402 -5.03 4.19 -13.28
CA PHE A 402 -4.13 3.28 -12.61
C PHE A 402 -4.88 2.26 -11.74
N LEU A 403 -5.98 2.66 -11.09
CA LEU A 403 -6.75 1.78 -10.20
C LEU A 403 -7.26 0.49 -10.88
N PRO A 404 -8.11 0.55 -11.93
CA PRO A 404 -8.60 -0.68 -12.55
C PRO A 404 -7.52 -1.43 -13.33
N LEU A 405 -6.49 -0.73 -13.85
CA LEU A 405 -5.37 -1.42 -14.53
C LEU A 405 -4.49 -2.20 -13.54
N ALA A 406 -4.30 -1.69 -12.32
CA ALA A 406 -3.62 -2.44 -11.27
C ALA A 406 -4.39 -3.72 -10.88
N VAL A 407 -5.73 -3.67 -10.86
CA VAL A 407 -6.56 -4.88 -10.67
C VAL A 407 -6.31 -5.89 -11.79
N THR A 408 -6.24 -5.44 -13.06
CA THR A 408 -5.91 -6.35 -14.17
C THR A 408 -4.50 -6.92 -14.06
N CYS A 409 -3.54 -6.18 -13.52
CA CYS A 409 -2.19 -6.67 -13.25
C CYS A 409 -2.19 -7.77 -12.18
N ALA A 410 -2.93 -7.57 -11.09
CA ALA A 410 -3.08 -8.56 -10.03
C ALA A 410 -3.79 -9.84 -10.51
N GLY A 411 -4.77 -9.65 -11.39
CA GLY A 411 -5.51 -10.71 -12.03
C GLY A 411 -4.77 -11.50 -13.12
N ALA A 412 -3.66 -10.96 -13.63
CA ALA A 412 -2.92 -11.53 -14.75
C ALA A 412 -1.80 -12.48 -14.30
N CYS A 413 -1.38 -13.35 -15.21
CA CYS A 413 -0.31 -14.33 -15.02
C CYS A 413 0.72 -14.23 -16.16
N GLY A 414 1.93 -14.76 -15.91
CA GLY A 414 2.97 -14.91 -16.94
C GLY A 414 3.33 -13.62 -17.69
N GLU A 415 3.36 -13.70 -19.02
CA GLU A 415 3.74 -12.57 -19.88
C GLU A 415 2.71 -11.44 -19.86
N THR A 416 1.43 -11.77 -19.73
CA THR A 416 0.36 -10.78 -19.61
C THR A 416 0.59 -9.91 -18.38
N GLN A 417 0.87 -10.52 -17.22
CA GLN A 417 1.18 -9.79 -15.99
C GLN A 417 2.40 -8.88 -16.14
N LYS A 418 3.52 -9.43 -16.66
CA LYS A 418 4.76 -8.66 -16.86
C LYS A 418 4.54 -7.44 -17.75
N SER A 419 3.77 -7.60 -18.82
CA SER A 419 3.48 -6.50 -19.75
C SER A 419 2.65 -5.38 -19.12
N ILE A 420 1.68 -5.73 -18.26
CA ILE A 420 0.87 -4.75 -17.52
C ILE A 420 1.74 -4.06 -16.46
N ALA A 421 2.51 -4.83 -15.68
CA ALA A 421 3.37 -4.31 -14.63
C ALA A 421 4.41 -3.32 -15.18
N LEU A 422 5.08 -3.68 -16.29
CA LEU A 422 6.01 -2.81 -17.00
C LEU A 422 5.34 -1.50 -17.44
N ALA A 423 4.17 -1.59 -18.08
CA ALA A 423 3.46 -0.41 -18.56
C ALA A 423 3.09 0.52 -17.41
N LEU A 424 2.66 -0.01 -16.26
CA LEU A 424 2.30 0.73 -15.06
C LEU A 424 3.52 1.18 -14.22
N GLY A 425 4.74 0.77 -14.56
CA GLY A 425 5.93 1.08 -13.74
C GLY A 425 5.94 0.36 -12.39
N LEU A 426 5.29 -0.81 -12.31
CA LEU A 426 5.18 -1.64 -11.10
C LEU A 426 6.29 -2.70 -11.00
N GLU A 427 7.32 -2.61 -11.83
CA GLU A 427 8.43 -3.57 -11.81
C GLU A 427 9.13 -3.57 -10.45
N GLY A 428 9.27 -4.76 -9.85
CA GLY A 428 9.87 -4.89 -8.52
C GLY A 428 8.95 -4.55 -7.35
N LEU A 429 7.65 -4.30 -7.59
CA LEU A 429 6.61 -4.27 -6.57
C LEU A 429 5.78 -5.56 -6.64
N GLY A 430 5.64 -6.25 -5.52
CA GLY A 430 4.69 -7.36 -5.38
C GLY A 430 3.24 -6.88 -5.44
N LEU A 431 2.32 -7.75 -5.87
CA LEU A 431 0.89 -7.38 -5.96
C LEU A 431 0.32 -6.83 -4.65
N ARG A 432 0.72 -7.44 -3.53
CA ARG A 432 0.34 -7.00 -2.20
C ARG A 432 0.90 -5.63 -1.86
N GLU A 433 2.16 -5.36 -2.19
CA GLU A 433 2.78 -4.05 -2.02
C GLU A 433 2.01 -2.96 -2.80
N VAL A 434 1.61 -3.25 -4.04
CA VAL A 434 0.79 -2.32 -4.84
C VAL A 434 -0.57 -2.08 -4.18
N GLN A 435 -1.22 -3.14 -3.70
CA GLN A 435 -2.50 -3.05 -3.00
C GLN A 435 -2.40 -2.24 -1.70
N GLU A 436 -1.39 -2.50 -0.88
CA GLU A 436 -1.16 -1.80 0.39
C GLU A 436 -0.82 -0.31 0.16
N GLY A 437 0.07 -0.01 -0.78
CA GLY A 437 0.42 1.38 -1.15
C GLY A 437 -0.78 2.14 -1.72
N HIS A 438 -1.64 1.48 -2.50
CA HIS A 438 -2.90 2.07 -2.95
C HIS A 438 -3.90 2.28 -1.84
N ALA A 439 -4.14 1.29 -0.99
CA ALA A 439 -5.04 1.42 0.14
C ALA A 439 -4.61 2.59 1.03
N ALA A 440 -3.31 2.75 1.28
CA ALA A 440 -2.75 3.89 2.00
C ALA A 440 -2.99 5.23 1.28
N LEU A 441 -2.81 5.30 -0.04
CA LEU A 441 -3.14 6.47 -0.86
C LEU A 441 -4.63 6.82 -0.77
N LEU A 442 -5.51 5.85 -0.94
CA LEU A 442 -6.96 6.04 -0.87
C LEU A 442 -7.43 6.47 0.51
N GLY A 443 -6.88 5.87 1.57
CA GLY A 443 -7.14 6.29 2.95
C GLY A 443 -6.70 7.73 3.19
N SER A 444 -5.54 8.12 2.66
CA SER A 444 -5.05 9.50 2.75
C SER A 444 -5.94 10.50 1.99
N LEU A 445 -6.48 10.12 0.83
CA LEU A 445 -7.38 10.97 0.03
C LEU A 445 -8.81 11.05 0.59
N HIS A 446 -9.21 10.12 1.47
CA HIS A 446 -10.52 10.12 2.12
C HIS A 446 -10.66 11.14 3.25
N GLU A 447 -9.56 11.72 3.73
CA GLU A 447 -9.61 12.78 4.74
C GLU A 447 -10.34 14.01 4.18
N GLU A 448 -11.47 14.35 4.82
CA GLU A 448 -12.40 15.38 4.36
C GLU A 448 -11.77 16.79 4.45
N ASP A 449 -11.29 17.34 3.33
CA ASP A 449 -11.25 18.79 3.15
C ASP A 449 -12.63 19.22 2.64
N PRO A 450 -13.47 19.92 3.43
CA PRO A 450 -14.82 20.29 3.02
C PRO A 450 -14.85 21.21 1.79
N GLY A 451 -13.71 21.79 1.39
CA GLY A 451 -13.57 22.58 0.18
C GLY A 451 -13.17 21.78 -1.07
N VAL A 452 -12.92 20.47 -0.97
CA VAL A 452 -12.51 19.61 -2.10
C VAL A 452 -13.33 18.31 -2.14
N LEU A 453 -13.86 18.00 -3.31
CA LEU A 453 -14.62 16.81 -3.64
C LEU A 453 -13.93 16.07 -4.79
N LEU A 454 -13.51 14.84 -4.52
CA LEU A 454 -12.98 13.92 -5.53
C LEU A 454 -13.94 12.75 -5.67
N HIS A 455 -14.64 12.67 -6.80
CA HIS A 455 -15.48 11.53 -7.15
C HIS A 455 -14.82 10.69 -8.24
N LYS A 456 -14.89 9.38 -8.08
CA LYS A 456 -14.34 8.41 -9.04
C LYS A 456 -15.35 7.31 -9.36
N ALA A 457 -15.40 6.95 -10.62
CA ALA A 457 -16.14 5.84 -11.18
C ALA A 457 -15.15 4.99 -12.00
N CYS A 458 -14.39 4.17 -11.29
CA CYS A 458 -13.36 3.30 -11.87
C CYS A 458 -13.77 1.84 -11.66
N ALA A 459 -13.89 1.08 -12.75
CA ALA A 459 -14.38 -0.29 -12.70
C ALA A 459 -13.83 -1.17 -13.82
N LEU A 460 -13.82 -2.46 -13.56
CA LEU A 460 -13.59 -3.54 -14.51
C LEU A 460 -14.91 -4.29 -14.73
N TRP A 461 -15.40 -4.30 -15.96
CA TRP A 461 -16.63 -4.99 -16.35
C TRP A 461 -16.29 -6.28 -17.07
N VAL A 462 -16.64 -7.42 -16.49
CA VAL A 462 -16.38 -8.76 -17.03
C VAL A 462 -17.68 -9.32 -17.60
N ARG A 463 -17.61 -9.87 -18.81
CA ARG A 463 -18.76 -10.50 -19.48
C ARG A 463 -19.33 -11.64 -18.64
N GLN A 464 -20.65 -11.68 -18.49
CA GLN A 464 -21.34 -12.80 -17.86
C GLN A 464 -21.06 -14.12 -18.60
N GLY A 465 -20.78 -15.16 -17.83
CA GLY A 465 -20.35 -16.47 -18.35
C GLY A 465 -18.85 -16.70 -18.25
N LEU A 466 -18.06 -15.68 -17.88
CA LEU A 466 -16.69 -15.81 -17.41
C LEU A 466 -16.70 -15.80 -15.87
N PRO A 467 -16.48 -16.94 -15.19
CA PRO A 467 -16.46 -16.98 -13.72
C PRO A 467 -15.32 -16.11 -13.17
N VAL A 468 -15.67 -15.01 -12.51
CA VAL A 468 -14.70 -14.15 -11.81
C VAL A 468 -14.44 -14.74 -10.43
N ARG A 469 -13.17 -14.80 -10.01
CA ARG A 469 -12.80 -15.28 -8.68
C ARG A 469 -13.35 -14.32 -7.61
N GLU A 470 -13.94 -14.89 -6.55
CA GLU A 470 -14.62 -14.11 -5.50
C GLU A 470 -13.73 -13.06 -4.83
N GLU A 471 -12.45 -13.37 -4.65
CA GLU A 471 -11.46 -12.44 -4.10
C GLU A 471 -11.38 -11.12 -4.89
N PHE A 472 -11.60 -11.13 -6.21
CA PHE A 472 -11.60 -9.91 -7.02
C PHE A 472 -12.93 -9.15 -6.99
N LEU A 473 -14.04 -9.84 -6.70
CA LEU A 473 -15.35 -9.21 -6.53
C LEU A 473 -15.44 -8.42 -5.22
N SER A 474 -14.77 -8.88 -4.15
CA SER A 474 -14.71 -8.23 -2.85
C SER A 474 -13.48 -7.32 -2.67
N ALA A 475 -12.28 -7.76 -3.05
CA ALA A 475 -11.03 -7.03 -2.81
C ALA A 475 -10.79 -5.83 -3.74
N GLY A 476 -11.46 -5.75 -4.90
CA GLY A 476 -11.33 -4.62 -5.82
C GLY A 476 -11.67 -3.28 -5.14
N ARG A 477 -12.70 -3.27 -4.29
CA ARG A 477 -13.19 -2.05 -3.65
C ARG A 477 -12.30 -1.57 -2.49
N GLU A 478 -11.84 -2.48 -1.63
CA GLU A 478 -11.08 -2.15 -0.42
C GLU A 478 -9.57 -2.04 -0.67
N GLY A 479 -9.02 -2.85 -1.58
CA GLY A 479 -7.58 -2.87 -1.87
C GLY A 479 -7.13 -1.95 -3.01
N TYR A 480 -7.94 -1.84 -4.07
CA TYR A 480 -7.55 -1.10 -5.28
C TYR A 480 -8.42 0.14 -5.52
N GLY A 481 -9.56 0.25 -4.84
CA GLY A 481 -10.52 1.32 -5.04
C GLY A 481 -11.15 1.35 -6.43
N ALA A 482 -11.27 0.20 -7.09
CA ALA A 482 -11.97 -0.01 -8.35
C ALA A 482 -12.87 -1.26 -8.28
N GLU A 483 -14.11 -1.16 -8.72
CA GLU A 483 -15.05 -2.29 -8.63
C GLU A 483 -14.84 -3.30 -9.77
N VAL A 484 -14.88 -4.59 -9.48
CA VAL A 484 -15.00 -5.64 -10.49
C VAL A 484 -16.46 -6.07 -10.57
N ARG A 485 -17.07 -5.94 -11.75
CA ARG A 485 -18.50 -6.18 -11.95
C ARG A 485 -18.74 -7.14 -13.09
N VAL A 486 -19.68 -8.06 -12.91
CA VAL A 486 -20.14 -8.94 -13.98
C VAL A 486 -21.28 -8.26 -14.75
N LEU A 487 -21.20 -8.26 -16.07
CA LEU A 487 -22.15 -7.61 -16.98
C LEU A 487 -22.65 -8.59 -18.04
N ASP A 488 -23.97 -8.75 -18.15
CA ASP A 488 -24.56 -9.37 -19.33
C ASP A 488 -24.51 -8.39 -20.51
N ILE A 489 -23.46 -8.47 -21.32
CA ILE A 489 -23.23 -7.56 -22.45
C ILE A 489 -24.32 -7.65 -23.53
N ASN A 490 -25.06 -8.77 -23.59
CA ASN A 490 -26.09 -9.01 -24.60
C ASN A 490 -27.46 -8.52 -24.13
N HIS A 491 -27.59 -8.17 -22.85
CA HIS A 491 -28.81 -7.58 -22.33
C HIS A 491 -29.03 -6.20 -22.97
N PRO A 492 -30.24 -5.86 -23.47
CA PRO A 492 -30.52 -4.55 -24.07
C PRO A 492 -30.23 -3.35 -23.14
N GLY A 493 -30.24 -3.58 -21.82
CA GLY A 493 -29.91 -2.58 -20.80
C GLY A 493 -28.44 -2.52 -20.39
N ALA A 494 -27.53 -3.30 -21.00
CA ALA A 494 -26.12 -3.37 -20.59
C ALA A 494 -25.42 -2.00 -20.66
N LEU A 495 -25.67 -1.25 -21.74
CA LEU A 495 -25.11 0.09 -21.93
C LEU A 495 -25.59 1.07 -20.85
N GLU A 496 -26.88 1.03 -20.51
CA GLU A 496 -27.46 1.87 -19.46
C GLU A 496 -26.98 1.44 -18.06
N ALA A 497 -26.70 0.16 -17.85
CA ALA A 497 -26.13 -0.31 -16.59
C ALA A 497 -24.73 0.31 -16.34
N VAL A 498 -23.87 0.32 -17.36
CA VAL A 498 -22.53 0.94 -17.26
C VAL A 498 -22.62 2.45 -17.10
N ASN A 499 -23.37 3.12 -17.99
CA ASN A 499 -23.50 4.59 -17.95
C ASN A 499 -24.23 5.07 -16.70
N GLY A 500 -25.27 4.36 -16.26
CA GLY A 500 -26.00 4.64 -15.03
C GLY A 500 -25.12 4.52 -13.79
N TRP A 501 -24.27 3.49 -13.72
CA TRP A 501 -23.31 3.34 -12.64
C TRP A 501 -22.29 4.49 -12.62
N VAL A 502 -21.74 4.88 -13.77
CA VAL A 502 -20.82 6.04 -13.85
C VAL A 502 -21.51 7.33 -13.42
N ARG A 503 -22.74 7.57 -13.89
CA ARG A 503 -23.54 8.74 -13.53
C ARG A 503 -23.79 8.81 -12.02
N GLU A 504 -24.12 7.69 -11.38
CA GLU A 504 -24.30 7.61 -9.94
C GLU A 504 -23.00 7.93 -9.16
N HIS A 505 -21.90 7.30 -9.55
CA HIS A 505 -20.60 7.42 -8.87
C HIS A 505 -19.92 8.78 -9.12
N THR A 506 -20.34 9.51 -10.15
CA THR A 506 -19.90 10.88 -10.46
C THR A 506 -20.93 11.94 -10.11
N LYS A 507 -22.00 11.59 -9.36
CA LYS A 507 -23.07 12.50 -8.93
C LYS A 507 -23.74 13.28 -10.08
N GLY A 508 -23.81 12.66 -11.25
CA GLY A 508 -24.44 13.23 -12.44
C GLY A 508 -23.50 14.04 -13.34
N THR A 509 -22.25 14.31 -12.94
CA THR A 509 -21.33 15.12 -13.75
C THR A 509 -20.93 14.43 -15.05
N ILE A 510 -20.72 13.11 -14.99
CA ILE A 510 -20.42 12.30 -16.18
C ILE A 510 -21.64 11.42 -16.47
N GLU A 511 -22.48 11.89 -17.38
CA GLU A 511 -23.74 11.21 -17.72
C GLU A 511 -23.53 9.92 -18.55
N GLN A 512 -22.45 9.86 -19.32
CA GLN A 512 -22.17 8.79 -20.26
C GLN A 512 -20.66 8.54 -20.38
N ILE A 513 -20.23 7.28 -20.41
CA ILE A 513 -18.85 6.89 -20.69
C ILE A 513 -18.73 5.97 -21.91
N LEU A 514 -19.77 5.18 -22.22
CA LEU A 514 -19.82 4.33 -23.41
C LEU A 514 -20.93 4.77 -24.35
N GLU A 515 -20.67 4.75 -25.65
CA GLU A 515 -21.69 4.94 -26.70
C GLU A 515 -22.29 3.62 -27.20
N ARG A 516 -21.50 2.55 -27.16
CA ARG A 516 -21.88 1.20 -27.58
C ARG A 516 -21.04 0.16 -26.84
N ILE A 517 -21.55 -1.06 -26.78
CA ILE A 517 -20.81 -2.26 -26.34
C ILE A 517 -20.86 -3.26 -27.49
N ASP A 518 -19.70 -3.76 -27.92
CA ASP A 518 -19.62 -4.77 -28.98
C ASP A 518 -20.02 -6.15 -28.41
N PRO A 519 -20.82 -6.98 -29.12
CA PRO A 519 -21.20 -8.32 -28.66
C PRO A 519 -20.03 -9.28 -28.35
N GLU A 520 -18.84 -9.03 -28.91
CA GLU A 520 -17.62 -9.82 -28.66
C GLU A 520 -16.80 -9.29 -27.46
N THR A 521 -17.27 -8.24 -26.78
CA THR A 521 -16.59 -7.65 -25.63
C THR A 521 -16.49 -8.64 -24.47
N LEU A 522 -15.29 -8.91 -23.97
CA LEU A 522 -15.06 -9.79 -22.82
C LEU A 522 -14.82 -9.01 -21.53
N VAL A 523 -13.96 -7.99 -21.60
CA VAL A 523 -13.57 -7.18 -20.44
C VAL A 523 -13.48 -5.71 -20.84
N ILE A 524 -14.14 -4.82 -20.09
CA ILE A 524 -14.08 -3.36 -20.27
C ILE A 524 -13.44 -2.73 -19.02
N VAL A 525 -12.43 -1.90 -19.21
CA VAL A 525 -11.92 -1.01 -18.16
C VAL A 525 -12.58 0.35 -18.36
N THR A 526 -13.24 0.87 -17.33
CA THR A 526 -13.78 2.23 -17.33
C THR A 526 -13.13 3.06 -16.25
N SER A 527 -12.74 4.29 -16.61
CA SER A 527 -12.22 5.27 -15.66
C SER A 527 -12.84 6.64 -15.91
N ALA A 528 -13.67 7.08 -14.97
CA ALA A 528 -14.21 8.42 -14.93
C ALA A 528 -13.85 9.08 -13.60
N VAL A 529 -13.21 10.24 -13.66
CA VAL A 529 -12.84 11.00 -12.46
C VAL A 529 -13.37 12.42 -12.60
N PHE A 530 -13.90 12.92 -11.50
CA PHE A 530 -14.37 14.29 -11.34
C PHE A 530 -13.69 14.91 -10.12
N PHE A 531 -13.04 16.05 -10.33
CA PHE A 531 -12.48 16.86 -9.26
C PHE A 531 -13.20 18.18 -9.18
N ARG A 532 -13.59 18.54 -7.95
CA ARG A 532 -14.15 19.82 -7.58
C ARG A 532 -13.44 20.33 -6.35
N GLY A 533 -13.09 21.60 -6.34
CA GLY A 533 -12.25 22.19 -5.31
C GLY A 533 -12.36 23.71 -5.32
N ALA A 534 -12.73 24.30 -4.20
CA ALA A 534 -12.72 25.76 -4.03
C ALA A 534 -11.28 26.23 -3.88
N TRP A 535 -10.90 27.34 -4.52
CA TRP A 535 -9.58 27.93 -4.25
C TRP A 535 -9.46 28.28 -2.77
N THR A 536 -8.29 28.08 -2.16
CA THR A 536 -8.04 28.51 -0.77
C THR A 536 -8.30 30.02 -0.61
N VAL A 537 -7.95 30.78 -1.65
CA VAL A 537 -8.34 32.18 -1.80
C VAL A 537 -8.92 32.33 -3.21
N ALA A 538 -10.17 32.75 -3.32
CA ALA A 538 -10.85 32.94 -4.60
C ALA A 538 -10.26 34.12 -5.41
N PHE A 539 -10.45 34.09 -6.72
CA PHE A 539 -10.29 35.27 -7.56
C PHE A 539 -11.49 36.20 -7.37
N ASP A 540 -11.28 37.51 -7.48
CA ASP A 540 -12.40 38.45 -7.45
C ASP A 540 -13.08 38.47 -8.84
N ARG A 541 -14.36 38.09 -8.91
CA ARG A 541 -15.16 38.20 -10.14
C ARG A 541 -15.19 39.63 -10.69
N GLY A 542 -15.12 40.62 -9.80
CA GLY A 542 -15.03 42.04 -10.16
C GLY A 542 -13.74 42.41 -10.88
N GLU A 543 -12.69 41.58 -10.84
CA GLU A 543 -11.40 41.78 -11.50
C GLU A 543 -11.25 40.96 -12.80
N THR A 544 -12.27 40.17 -13.17
CA THR A 544 -12.25 39.37 -14.40
C THR A 544 -12.46 40.28 -15.62
N ARG A 545 -11.58 40.16 -16.62
CA ARG A 545 -11.58 41.03 -17.82
C ARG A 545 -11.39 40.20 -19.09
N PRO A 546 -12.01 40.59 -20.23
CA PRO A 546 -11.68 39.98 -21.51
C PRO A 546 -10.23 40.29 -21.89
N GLY A 547 -9.53 39.28 -22.42
CA GLY A 547 -8.15 39.41 -22.89
C GLY A 547 -7.86 38.44 -24.04
N PRO A 548 -6.78 38.65 -24.80
CA PRO A 548 -6.41 37.77 -25.90
C PRO A 548 -5.70 36.51 -25.36
N PHE A 549 -6.09 35.35 -25.89
CA PHE A 549 -5.37 34.08 -25.81
C PHE A 549 -4.79 33.76 -27.20
N PHE A 550 -3.50 33.48 -27.28
CA PHE A 550 -2.77 33.21 -28.52
C PHE A 550 -2.86 31.71 -28.84
N LEU A 551 -3.40 31.35 -30.02
CA LEU A 551 -3.63 29.96 -30.42
C LEU A 551 -2.39 29.32 -31.09
N PRO A 552 -2.20 27.99 -31.04
CA PRO A 552 -1.05 27.30 -31.65
C PRO A 552 -0.93 27.52 -33.16
N GLU A 553 -2.04 27.48 -33.89
CA GLU A 553 -2.10 27.66 -35.35
C GLU A 553 -1.92 29.13 -35.79
N GLY A 554 -1.68 30.03 -34.83
CA GLY A 554 -1.68 31.47 -35.03
C GLY A 554 -3.06 32.11 -34.80
N GLY A 555 -3.04 33.43 -34.56
CA GLY A 555 -4.25 34.19 -34.23
C GLY A 555 -4.53 34.31 -32.73
N THR A 556 -5.65 34.94 -32.39
CA THR A 556 -6.06 35.21 -31.01
C THR A 556 -7.54 34.97 -30.79
N LYS A 557 -7.89 34.38 -29.65
CA LYS A 557 -9.26 34.26 -29.14
C LYS A 557 -9.44 35.18 -27.95
N THR A 558 -10.60 35.81 -27.81
CA THR A 558 -10.91 36.58 -26.60
C THR A 558 -11.43 35.62 -25.54
N CYS A 559 -10.81 35.61 -24.36
CA CYS A 559 -11.21 34.79 -23.20
C CYS A 559 -11.40 35.68 -21.97
N LEU A 560 -12.16 35.21 -20.98
CA LEU A 560 -12.29 35.88 -19.69
C LEU A 560 -11.12 35.50 -18.76
N PHE A 561 -10.26 36.46 -18.44
CA PHE A 561 -9.12 36.26 -17.54
C PHE A 561 -9.46 36.71 -16.13
N MET A 562 -9.45 35.77 -15.19
CA MET A 562 -9.49 36.06 -13.76
C MET A 562 -8.08 36.40 -13.27
N THR A 563 -7.95 37.49 -12.51
CA THR A 563 -6.65 38.02 -12.07
C THR A 563 -6.59 38.17 -10.56
N ARG A 564 -5.49 37.74 -9.95
CA ARG A 564 -5.26 37.92 -8.52
C ARG A 564 -3.78 38.10 -8.20
N SER A 565 -3.49 39.15 -7.43
CA SER A 565 -2.19 39.37 -6.81
C SER A 565 -2.12 38.70 -5.44
N GLY A 566 -0.99 38.12 -5.10
CA GLY A 566 -0.80 37.46 -3.81
C GLY A 566 0.54 36.74 -3.71
N VAL A 567 0.70 35.93 -2.66
CA VAL A 567 1.86 35.07 -2.49
C VAL A 567 1.52 33.68 -3.03
N TYR A 568 2.32 33.20 -3.97
CA TYR A 568 2.16 31.88 -4.58
C TYR A 568 3.45 31.08 -4.47
N ARG A 569 3.34 29.76 -4.52
CA ARG A 569 4.51 28.93 -4.89
C ARG A 569 4.74 29.15 -6.38
N TYR A 570 5.90 29.69 -6.73
CA TYR A 570 6.28 30.02 -8.10
C TYR A 570 7.64 29.42 -8.45
N LEU A 571 7.80 29.07 -9.72
CA LEU A 571 9.05 28.59 -10.31
C LEU A 571 9.27 29.27 -11.66
N LYS A 572 10.45 29.85 -11.87
CA LYS A 572 10.95 30.18 -13.21
C LYS A 572 11.88 29.05 -13.65
N GLY A 573 11.44 28.28 -14.65
CA GLY A 573 12.25 27.26 -15.32
C GLY A 573 13.22 27.87 -16.32
N GLU A 574 13.91 27.01 -17.06
CA GLU A 574 14.78 27.44 -18.16
C GLU A 574 13.97 28.01 -19.33
N ASP A 575 12.84 27.37 -19.63
CA ASP A 575 12.00 27.57 -20.81
C ASP A 575 10.51 27.68 -20.46
N PHE A 576 10.16 27.93 -19.19
CA PHE A 576 8.78 28.09 -18.74
C PHE A 576 8.66 28.94 -17.46
N GLN A 577 7.44 29.35 -17.13
CA GLN A 577 7.03 29.81 -15.81
C GLN A 577 6.00 28.86 -15.23
N ALA A 578 6.00 28.67 -13.91
CA ALA A 578 5.00 27.85 -13.25
C ALA A 578 4.54 28.42 -11.92
N VAL A 579 3.28 28.18 -11.58
CA VAL A 579 2.65 28.62 -10.33
C VAL A 579 1.77 27.51 -9.77
N ALA A 580 1.77 27.34 -8.45
CA ALA A 580 0.82 26.48 -7.75
C ALA A 580 -0.26 27.34 -7.08
N ILE A 581 -1.52 27.06 -7.40
CA ILE A 581 -2.70 27.72 -6.83
C ILE A 581 -3.41 26.72 -5.92
N PRO A 582 -3.45 26.95 -4.60
CA PRO A 582 -3.98 25.99 -3.64
C PRO A 582 -5.52 25.95 -3.63
N TYR A 583 -6.06 24.77 -3.38
CA TYR A 583 -7.47 24.45 -3.18
C TYR A 583 -7.76 24.08 -1.71
N GLY A 584 -9.02 24.20 -1.33
CA GLY A 584 -9.51 23.81 -0.01
C GLY A 584 -9.06 24.76 1.09
N LYS A 585 -9.55 24.52 2.31
CA LYS A 585 -9.26 25.39 3.45
C LYS A 585 -7.79 25.30 3.88
N GLU A 586 -7.22 24.12 3.78
CA GLU A 586 -5.85 23.84 4.24
C GLU A 586 -4.80 24.04 3.15
N GLY A 587 -5.22 24.22 1.89
CA GLY A 587 -4.30 24.34 0.76
C GLY A 587 -3.57 23.03 0.44
N ARG A 588 -4.16 21.89 0.81
CA ARG A 588 -3.59 20.54 0.62
C ARG A 588 -3.52 20.15 -0.85
N PHE A 589 -4.57 20.44 -1.61
CA PHE A 589 -4.61 20.18 -3.04
C PHE A 589 -4.15 21.43 -3.79
N GLY A 590 -3.54 21.28 -4.95
CA GLY A 590 -3.06 22.41 -5.75
C GLY A 590 -3.23 22.20 -7.24
N MET A 591 -3.61 23.25 -7.95
CA MET A 591 -3.45 23.34 -9.40
C MET A 591 -2.07 23.91 -9.70
N TYR A 592 -1.23 23.10 -10.32
CA TYR A 592 0.08 23.50 -10.80
C TYR A 592 -0.03 23.85 -12.28
N LEU A 593 0.14 25.13 -12.61
CA LEU A 593 0.12 25.65 -13.98
C LEU A 593 1.54 25.80 -14.48
N PHE A 594 1.82 25.28 -15.67
CA PHE A 594 3.07 25.41 -16.39
C PHE A 594 2.81 26.11 -17.72
N LEU A 595 3.46 27.26 -17.89
CA LEU A 595 3.33 28.10 -19.06
C LEU A 595 4.69 28.15 -19.78
N PRO A 596 4.86 27.38 -20.87
CA PRO A 596 6.06 27.44 -21.69
C PRO A 596 6.36 28.87 -22.15
N ASP A 597 7.64 29.23 -22.25
CA ASP A 597 8.05 30.55 -22.72
C ASP A 597 7.67 30.75 -24.21
N PRO A 598 7.55 32.00 -24.68
CA PRO A 598 7.25 32.25 -26.09
C PRO A 598 8.26 31.55 -27.02
N GLY A 599 7.75 30.78 -27.99
CA GLY A 599 8.55 29.99 -28.92
C GLY A 599 8.84 28.55 -28.48
N VAL A 600 8.43 28.16 -27.28
CA VAL A 600 8.45 26.77 -26.81
C VAL A 600 7.09 26.15 -27.07
N ASP A 601 7.07 25.05 -27.81
CA ASP A 601 5.83 24.32 -28.11
C ASP A 601 5.34 23.53 -26.88
N LEU A 602 4.01 23.51 -26.67
CA LEU A 602 3.42 22.84 -25.52
C LEU A 602 3.55 21.31 -25.62
N GLU A 603 3.43 20.73 -26.82
CA GLU A 603 3.60 19.29 -27.00
C GLU A 603 5.03 18.88 -26.68
N ASP A 604 6.03 19.64 -27.14
CA ASP A 604 7.43 19.37 -26.83
C ASP A 604 7.71 19.50 -25.32
N PHE A 605 7.10 20.49 -24.68
CA PHE A 605 7.14 20.62 -23.21
C PHE A 605 6.56 19.37 -22.53
N ILE A 606 5.38 18.91 -22.95
CA ILE A 606 4.72 17.72 -22.39
C ILE A 606 5.53 16.43 -22.66
N ARG A 607 6.08 16.27 -23.87
CA ARG A 607 6.94 15.12 -24.23
C ARG A 607 8.21 15.06 -23.37
N SER A 608 8.62 16.19 -22.81
CA SER A 608 9.79 16.30 -21.93
C SER A 608 9.50 16.03 -20.45
N LEU A 609 8.23 15.78 -20.08
CA LEU A 609 7.83 15.41 -18.73
C LEU A 609 8.29 13.99 -18.39
N SER A 610 8.89 13.86 -17.21
CA SER A 610 9.13 12.58 -16.53
C SER A 610 8.89 12.77 -15.04
N TRP A 611 8.71 11.67 -14.30
CA TRP A 611 8.52 11.75 -12.86
C TRP A 611 9.72 12.41 -12.15
N GLU A 612 10.95 12.09 -12.56
CA GLU A 612 12.17 12.66 -11.98
C GLU A 612 12.24 14.17 -12.20
N ARG A 613 11.89 14.63 -13.41
CA ARG A 613 11.88 16.05 -13.74
C ARG A 613 10.78 16.78 -12.98
N TRP A 614 9.60 16.17 -12.87
CA TRP A 614 8.49 16.69 -12.08
C TRP A 614 8.89 16.92 -10.62
N GLU A 615 9.45 15.91 -9.96
CA GLU A 615 9.89 16.00 -8.57
C GLU A 615 11.01 17.04 -8.38
N ALA A 616 11.97 17.10 -9.31
CA ALA A 616 12.99 18.14 -9.30
C ALA A 616 12.38 19.55 -9.39
N TRP A 617 11.30 19.74 -10.13
CA TRP A 617 10.57 21.02 -10.17
C TRP A 617 9.82 21.29 -8.86
N MET A 618 9.13 20.29 -8.30
CA MET A 618 8.37 20.43 -7.05
C MET A 618 9.26 20.94 -5.90
N GLN A 619 10.51 20.48 -5.84
CA GLN A 619 11.50 20.93 -4.86
C GLN A 619 12.00 22.38 -5.08
N ARG A 620 11.92 22.89 -6.32
CA ARG A 620 12.39 24.23 -6.69
C ARG A 620 11.35 25.34 -6.54
N PHE A 621 10.07 24.99 -6.36
CA PHE A 621 9.03 25.98 -6.13
C PHE A 621 9.28 26.79 -4.85
N GLN A 622 9.22 28.12 -4.95
CA GLN A 622 9.42 29.02 -3.82
C GLN A 622 8.23 29.96 -3.65
N LYS A 623 7.90 30.31 -2.40
CA LYS A 623 6.89 31.34 -2.13
C LYS A 623 7.40 32.70 -2.64
N ARG A 624 6.65 33.33 -3.55
CA ARG A 624 6.94 34.66 -4.10
C ARG A 624 5.67 35.48 -4.24
N GLU A 625 5.79 36.79 -4.06
CA GLU A 625 4.70 37.74 -4.35
C GLU A 625 4.62 37.96 -5.86
N GLY A 626 3.40 37.97 -6.41
CA GLY A 626 3.19 38.20 -7.83
C GLY A 626 1.72 38.23 -8.22
N THR A 627 1.48 38.44 -9.51
CA THR A 627 0.15 38.51 -10.12
C THR A 627 -0.03 37.36 -11.11
N VAL A 628 -1.11 36.61 -10.94
CA VAL A 628 -1.52 35.54 -11.87
C VAL A 628 -2.80 35.99 -12.58
N SER A 629 -2.79 35.92 -13.91
CA SER A 629 -3.96 36.06 -14.77
C SER A 629 -4.19 34.76 -15.51
N LEU A 630 -5.29 34.07 -15.20
CA LEU A 630 -5.64 32.75 -15.73
C LEU A 630 -6.98 32.86 -16.49
N PRO A 631 -7.11 32.32 -17.71
CA PRO A 631 -8.41 32.26 -18.38
C PRO A 631 -9.35 31.33 -17.61
N ARG A 632 -10.65 31.64 -17.61
CA ARG A 632 -11.66 30.61 -17.33
C ARG A 632 -11.57 29.55 -18.41
N PHE A 633 -11.69 28.28 -18.04
CA PHE A 633 -11.72 27.21 -19.03
C PHE A 633 -12.51 26.02 -18.53
N ARG A 634 -13.12 25.31 -19.48
CA ARG A 634 -13.69 23.99 -19.29
C ARG A 634 -12.99 22.99 -20.20
N LEU A 635 -12.71 21.82 -19.64
CA LEU A 635 -12.17 20.65 -20.33
C LEU A 635 -13.14 19.50 -20.13
N ALA A 636 -14.06 19.36 -21.09
CA ALA A 636 -14.90 18.19 -21.22
C ALA A 636 -14.24 17.19 -22.16
N TYR A 637 -13.17 16.54 -21.70
CA TYR A 637 -12.49 15.54 -22.51
C TYR A 637 -13.40 14.31 -22.63
N GLY A 638 -13.87 14.05 -23.86
CA GLY A 638 -14.86 13.02 -24.15
C GLY A 638 -14.40 11.61 -23.76
N ALA A 639 -15.29 10.63 -23.94
CA ALA A 639 -14.91 9.23 -23.76
C ALA A 639 -13.84 8.85 -24.80
N LYS A 640 -12.66 8.41 -24.34
CA LYS A 640 -11.55 7.99 -25.18
C LYS A 640 -11.23 6.53 -24.97
N GLU A 641 -11.13 5.82 -26.08
CA GLU A 641 -10.60 4.47 -26.11
C GLU A 641 -9.07 4.54 -26.08
N LEU A 642 -8.46 3.91 -25.07
CA LEU A 642 -7.03 3.99 -24.81
C LEU A 642 -6.29 2.70 -25.18
N ARG A 643 -6.98 1.67 -25.68
CA ARG A 643 -6.36 0.37 -25.99
C ARG A 643 -5.15 0.48 -26.92
N ASP A 644 -5.21 1.29 -27.98
CA ASP A 644 -4.09 1.45 -28.91
C ASP A 644 -2.92 2.22 -28.28
N VAL A 645 -3.20 3.22 -27.45
CA VAL A 645 -2.19 3.97 -26.70
C VAL A 645 -1.48 3.06 -25.68
N LEU A 646 -2.24 2.28 -24.92
CA LEU A 646 -1.72 1.32 -23.93
C LEU A 646 -0.92 0.19 -24.58
N LYS A 647 -1.33 -0.25 -25.78
CA LYS A 647 -0.55 -1.20 -26.58
C LYS A 647 0.84 -0.65 -26.91
N ARG A 648 0.95 0.64 -27.27
CA ARG A 648 2.25 1.30 -27.51
C ARG A 648 3.08 1.50 -26.24
N LEU A 649 2.44 1.48 -25.07
CA LEU A 649 3.12 1.45 -23.76
C LEU A 649 3.53 0.04 -23.32
N GLY A 650 3.32 -0.99 -24.14
CA GLY A 650 3.77 -2.36 -23.87
C GLY A 650 2.67 -3.31 -23.40
N MET A 651 1.43 -2.86 -23.19
CA MET A 651 0.34 -3.70 -22.69
C MET A 651 -0.26 -4.66 -23.75
N GLY A 652 0.37 -4.80 -24.92
CA GLY A 652 -0.14 -5.60 -26.03
C GLY A 652 -0.63 -7.02 -25.65
N PRO A 653 0.12 -7.81 -24.86
CA PRO A 653 -0.29 -9.16 -24.45
C PRO A 653 -1.60 -9.23 -23.64
N ALA A 654 -2.00 -8.15 -22.96
CA ALA A 654 -3.26 -8.09 -22.20
C ALA A 654 -4.48 -7.75 -23.07
N LEU A 655 -4.24 -7.28 -24.29
CA LEU A 655 -5.26 -6.68 -25.17
C LEU A 655 -5.65 -7.60 -26.33
N VAL A 656 -5.16 -8.84 -26.39
CA VAL A 656 -5.36 -9.76 -27.52
C VAL A 656 -5.80 -11.15 -27.05
N PRO A 657 -6.44 -11.97 -27.90
CA PRO A 657 -6.68 -13.37 -27.60
C PRO A 657 -5.39 -14.10 -27.19
N GLY A 658 -5.49 -14.93 -26.14
CA GLY A 658 -4.33 -15.57 -25.51
C GLY A 658 -3.74 -14.80 -24.32
N ALA A 659 -4.35 -13.68 -23.91
CA ALA A 659 -4.04 -13.04 -22.64
C ALA A 659 -4.36 -13.99 -21.47
N ASP A 660 -3.49 -13.99 -20.47
CA ASP A 660 -3.59 -14.87 -19.31
C ASP A 660 -4.03 -14.09 -18.06
N PHE A 661 -5.31 -14.22 -17.73
CA PHE A 661 -5.94 -13.66 -16.53
C PHE A 661 -6.27 -14.73 -15.49
N CYS A 662 -5.38 -15.72 -15.32
CA CYS A 662 -5.64 -16.91 -14.51
C CYS A 662 -6.04 -16.64 -13.05
N ASN A 663 -5.59 -15.52 -12.47
CA ASN A 663 -5.97 -15.11 -11.11
C ASN A 663 -7.30 -14.37 -11.08
N LEU A 664 -7.68 -13.64 -12.13
CA LEU A 664 -8.93 -12.86 -12.15
C LEU A 664 -10.16 -13.73 -12.42
N LEU A 665 -10.09 -14.60 -13.41
CA LEU A 665 -11.24 -15.33 -13.94
C LEU A 665 -10.85 -16.67 -14.53
N GLU A 666 -11.86 -17.54 -14.67
CA GLU A 666 -11.76 -18.79 -15.42
C GLU A 666 -12.14 -18.57 -16.89
N GLY A 667 -11.35 -19.16 -17.79
CA GLY A 667 -11.57 -19.11 -19.24
C GLY A 667 -10.67 -18.13 -19.98
N GLU A 668 -10.80 -18.11 -21.31
CA GLU A 668 -10.03 -17.20 -22.17
C GLU A 668 -10.69 -15.82 -22.20
N ALA A 669 -9.96 -14.79 -21.77
CA ALA A 669 -10.41 -13.41 -21.82
C ALA A 669 -9.26 -12.46 -22.13
N TYR A 670 -9.58 -11.29 -22.67
CA TYR A 670 -8.65 -10.19 -22.86
C TYR A 670 -9.35 -8.85 -22.67
N ILE A 671 -8.58 -7.81 -22.37
CA ILE A 671 -9.13 -6.45 -22.23
C ILE A 671 -9.56 -5.96 -23.61
N SER A 672 -10.87 -5.92 -23.80
CA SER A 672 -11.50 -5.59 -25.09
C SER A 672 -11.55 -4.08 -25.33
N SER A 673 -11.69 -3.30 -24.25
CA SER A 673 -11.82 -1.84 -24.31
C SER A 673 -11.31 -1.21 -23.01
N VAL A 674 -10.64 -0.06 -23.13
CA VAL A 674 -10.22 0.78 -22.01
C VAL A 674 -10.70 2.20 -22.25
N VAL A 675 -11.76 2.60 -21.56
CA VAL A 675 -12.40 3.90 -21.79
C VAL A 675 -12.15 4.85 -20.63
N HIS A 676 -11.59 6.00 -20.97
CA HIS A 676 -11.34 7.08 -20.03
C HIS A 676 -12.20 8.30 -20.34
N ARG A 677 -12.70 8.97 -19.30
CA ARG A 677 -13.35 10.27 -19.42
C ARG A 677 -12.93 11.17 -18.26
N ALA A 678 -12.58 12.42 -18.56
CA ALA A 678 -12.13 13.39 -17.58
C ALA A 678 -12.90 14.71 -17.75
N PHE A 679 -13.26 15.33 -16.63
CA PHE A 679 -13.94 16.60 -16.60
C PHE A 679 -13.27 17.55 -15.60
N VAL A 680 -12.87 18.73 -16.08
CA VAL A 680 -12.33 19.82 -15.24
C VAL A 680 -12.95 21.14 -15.71
N GLU A 681 -13.44 21.94 -14.77
CA GLU A 681 -13.96 23.28 -15.03
C GLU A 681 -13.32 24.27 -14.06
N VAL A 682 -12.85 25.41 -14.55
CA VAL A 682 -12.06 26.37 -13.76
C VAL A 682 -12.63 27.78 -13.88
N HIS A 683 -12.96 28.36 -12.73
CA HIS A 683 -13.51 29.72 -12.60
C HIS A 683 -13.06 30.39 -11.28
N GLU A 684 -13.60 31.56 -10.95
CA GLU A 684 -13.05 32.41 -9.86
C GLU A 684 -13.15 31.82 -8.47
N GLU A 685 -14.11 30.93 -8.22
CA GLU A 685 -14.31 30.31 -6.90
C GLU A 685 -13.47 29.04 -6.76
N GLY A 686 -13.05 28.43 -7.87
CA GLY A 686 -12.37 27.15 -7.89
C GLY A 686 -12.76 26.31 -9.10
N THR A 687 -12.91 25.01 -8.86
CA THR A 687 -13.47 24.00 -9.75
C THR A 687 -14.90 23.63 -9.31
N GLU A 688 -15.73 24.66 -9.01
CA GLU A 688 -17.10 24.70 -8.42
C GLU A 688 -17.29 24.66 -6.88
N ALA A 689 -18.29 25.42 -6.40
CA ALA A 689 -18.33 26.26 -5.19
C ALA A 689 -18.40 25.63 -3.77
N SER A 690 -17.77 26.32 -2.78
CA SER A 690 -18.35 26.75 -1.48
C SER A 690 -17.41 27.72 -0.71
N ALA A 691 -17.98 28.84 -0.23
CA ALA A 691 -17.50 29.85 0.74
C ALA A 691 -16.07 30.43 0.63
N ALA A 692 -15.99 31.69 0.17
CA ALA A 692 -14.77 32.51 0.14
C ALA A 692 -14.43 33.14 1.51
N SER A 693 -13.16 33.03 1.93
CA SER A 693 -12.58 33.80 3.04
C SER A 693 -11.56 34.78 2.48
N ALA A 694 -11.70 36.07 2.78
CA ALA A 694 -10.77 37.11 2.31
C ALA A 694 -9.54 37.19 3.23
N VAL A 695 -8.34 37.05 2.66
CA VAL A 695 -7.06 37.33 3.35
C VAL A 695 -6.45 38.58 2.75
N VAL A 696 -6.13 39.56 3.60
CA VAL A 696 -5.44 40.80 3.21
C VAL A 696 -3.93 40.55 3.22
N VAL A 697 -3.26 40.79 2.09
CA VAL A 697 -1.80 40.70 1.97
C VAL A 697 -1.20 42.11 1.92
N SER A 698 -0.20 42.37 2.77
CA SER A 698 0.61 43.59 2.77
C SER A 698 1.76 43.49 1.74
N ARG A 699 1.94 44.53 0.92
CA ARG A 699 2.99 44.61 -0.11
C ARG A 699 4.40 44.66 0.49
N GLY A 700 5.28 43.75 0.07
CA GLY A 700 6.73 43.81 0.34
C GLY A 700 7.51 44.47 -0.82
N MET A 701 8.64 45.13 -0.51
CA MET A 701 9.56 45.71 -1.51
C MET A 701 10.52 44.65 -2.12
N GLY A 702 9.96 43.58 -2.70
CA GLY A 702 10.71 42.57 -3.45
C GLY A 702 10.39 42.60 -4.96
N GLU A 703 11.23 41.98 -5.79
CA GLU A 703 10.89 41.71 -7.19
C GLU A 703 9.64 40.80 -7.25
N THR A 704 8.55 41.30 -7.83
CA THR A 704 7.29 40.56 -7.99
C THR A 704 7.26 39.87 -9.35
N PHE A 705 6.68 38.68 -9.43
CA PHE A 705 6.47 38.01 -10.72
C PHE A 705 5.11 38.40 -11.33
N THR A 706 4.99 38.32 -12.65
CA THR A 706 3.71 38.39 -13.35
C THR A 706 3.62 37.21 -14.30
N MET A 707 2.51 36.47 -14.25
CA MET A 707 2.26 35.32 -15.10
C MET A 707 0.87 35.47 -15.73
N VAL A 708 0.83 35.72 -17.03
CA VAL A 708 -0.40 35.82 -17.81
C VAL A 708 -0.49 34.56 -18.67
N VAL A 709 -1.45 33.69 -18.36
CA VAL A 709 -1.65 32.38 -19.00
C VAL A 709 -2.44 32.55 -20.31
N ASN A 710 -1.87 33.30 -21.25
CA ASN A 710 -2.54 33.73 -22.48
C ASN A 710 -2.10 32.93 -23.73
N ARG A 711 -1.54 31.74 -23.55
CA ARG A 711 -1.07 30.86 -24.63
C ARG A 711 -1.12 29.42 -24.14
N PRO A 712 -0.90 28.41 -25.01
CA PRO A 712 -1.03 27.01 -24.62
C PRO A 712 -0.24 26.70 -23.35
N PHE A 713 -0.87 25.98 -22.43
CA PHE A 713 -0.31 25.69 -21.12
C PHE A 713 -0.66 24.27 -20.67
N PHE A 714 0.19 23.74 -19.79
CA PHE A 714 -0.03 22.48 -19.11
C PHE A 714 -0.49 22.74 -17.68
N PHE A 715 -1.36 21.89 -17.15
CA PHE A 715 -1.67 21.89 -15.73
C PHE A 715 -1.71 20.48 -15.14
N ALA A 716 -1.47 20.40 -13.85
CA ALA A 716 -1.74 19.21 -13.06
C ALA A 716 -2.51 19.58 -11.79
N ILE A 717 -3.43 18.71 -11.36
CA ILE A 717 -4.04 18.77 -10.03
C ILE A 717 -3.37 17.71 -9.18
N ARG A 718 -2.78 18.14 -8.06
CA ARG A 718 -1.95 17.31 -7.18
C ARG A 718 -2.44 17.38 -5.73
N ASP A 719 -2.38 16.26 -5.03
CA ASP A 719 -2.41 16.23 -3.56
C ASP A 719 -0.99 16.45 -3.03
N ASP A 720 -0.71 17.61 -2.43
CA ASP A 720 0.63 17.95 -1.97
C ASP A 720 1.09 17.15 -0.76
N ARG A 721 0.17 16.46 -0.06
CA ARG A 721 0.53 15.56 1.03
C ARG A 721 1.17 14.27 0.51
N THR A 722 0.51 13.61 -0.44
CA THR A 722 0.95 12.30 -0.95
C THR A 722 1.82 12.41 -2.19
N GLY A 723 1.78 13.55 -2.88
CA GLY A 723 2.42 13.76 -4.17
C GLY A 723 1.60 13.28 -5.37
N ALA A 724 0.44 12.65 -5.15
CA ALA A 724 -0.36 12.02 -6.18
C ALA A 724 -0.90 13.01 -7.23
N LEU A 725 -0.74 12.65 -8.51
CA LEU A 725 -1.28 13.38 -9.64
C LEU A 725 -2.71 12.90 -9.95
N LEU A 726 -3.69 13.73 -9.58
CA LEU A 726 -5.10 13.42 -9.75
C LEU A 726 -5.57 13.69 -11.18
N PHE A 727 -5.07 14.78 -11.78
CA PHE A 727 -5.37 15.18 -13.16
C PHE A 727 -4.17 15.78 -13.84
N LEU A 728 -4.08 15.55 -15.14
CA LEU A 728 -3.18 16.20 -16.08
C LEU A 728 -4.00 16.80 -17.21
N GLY A 729 -3.60 17.96 -17.72
CA GLY A 729 -4.23 18.52 -18.91
C GLY A 729 -3.36 19.50 -19.67
N GLY A 730 -3.57 19.50 -20.99
CA GLY A 730 -2.94 20.40 -21.95
C GLY A 730 -4.03 21.24 -22.60
N VAL A 731 -3.94 22.55 -22.45
CA VAL A 731 -4.93 23.50 -22.96
C VAL A 731 -4.32 24.26 -24.12
N PHE A 732 -4.80 23.96 -25.32
CA PHE A 732 -4.41 24.58 -26.58
C PHE A 732 -5.43 25.65 -27.01
N ASP A 733 -6.71 25.42 -26.72
CA ASP A 733 -7.80 26.38 -26.95
C ASP A 733 -8.80 26.34 -25.77
N PRO A 734 -8.79 27.33 -24.84
CA PRO A 734 -9.70 27.34 -23.71
C PRO A 734 -11.15 27.55 -24.17
N GLU A 735 -12.05 26.65 -23.79
CA GLU A 735 -13.50 26.83 -23.95
C GLU A 735 -14.02 27.77 -22.84
N ASP A 736 -14.70 28.85 -23.23
CA ASP A 736 -15.26 29.81 -22.27
C ASP A 736 -16.35 29.14 -21.41
N VAL A 737 -16.28 29.40 -20.10
CA VAL A 737 -17.33 29.06 -19.14
C VAL A 737 -18.24 30.27 -19.00
N ILE A 738 -19.53 30.10 -19.35
CA ILE A 738 -20.55 31.18 -19.31
C ILE A 738 -20.74 31.68 -17.87
#